data_AF-A0A2V8JU52-F1
#
_entry.id   AF-A0A2V8JU52-F1
#
_cell.length_a   1.000
_cell.length_b   1.000
_cell.length_c   1.000
_cell.angle_alpha   90.00
_cell.angle_beta   90.00
_cell.angle_gamma   90.00
#
_symmetry.space_group_name_H-M   'P 1'
#
loop_
_entity.id
_entity.type
_entity.pdbx_description
1 polymer ?
#
loop_
_entity_poly.entity_id
_entity_poly.type
_entity_poly.pdbx_seq_one_letter_code
_entity_poly.pdbx_strand_id
1 'polypeptide(L)'
;MLASDLYIVENLNWIVWVSSVLPRQFLDRFRKEGHTAWYFIDGSPLAVATGKIASRLLRTDLQRFTFRLIDIRDENGSLIEERLRFEDLFVAQEKTLAHPAWRRLRISPSASYLNTFLKKGIANLIRRKVVLVQLAAWQMRKQAAERAILLTGRQPWLEAVRQYASDYHVQVLPAFPRLTFESLILGLFSGRTVAIGVYLRDKLVRFRTHKFSAVPPEMTSNPKIAVQHYGHLNLDRPELYSDLFFWQNSSLGGRDMLVFFEIAHDPLNEAKLAELAKHGMNSVALRPQASTLRETLPFEYRPRLRGPEGDVFLLGGKADAESGWLMRQCSSYFAVREYWRQFFLVNSIKLYVVWYRLHEKQAAVNDALRSVGGISAIYERSVELHASPLQAAAVDIAFGFGRYGGEVHRRSGSDILYYVTTGYLGDHRISLLRGLAQGLKRDLRKNGGEYIISFFDENSGDDSRWHTGHQLQRDNYAFLLEKLLDDPTLGVVFKPKVPKTLRRRLGPVAELLARAEATGRCYVFTGGALQGSYPPAAAALASDLAIHGHLSSGTAGLEASLAGIPTLLVDREGWPQSPFYRLGRGRVAFTQWDELWNAVVEHRKKPGNVAGFGDWSPMLNELDPFRDGRAANRMGTYIQWLLEALRAGVNRENAMADAAERYCKAWGHDKVVQFCSKTNHLHYAGSL
;
A
#
# COMPACT_ATOMS: atom_id res chain seq x y z
N MET A 1 29.13 -35.86 8.33
CA MET A 1 28.89 -34.95 7.19
C MET A 1 29.60 -33.65 7.53
N LEU A 2 30.44 -33.12 6.64
CA LEU A 2 31.14 -31.86 6.89
C LEU A 2 30.15 -30.70 6.77
N ALA A 3 30.18 -29.78 7.74
CA ALA A 3 29.47 -28.51 7.72
C ALA A 3 29.58 -27.82 6.35
N SER A 4 28.46 -27.58 5.68
CA SER A 4 28.43 -26.82 4.43
C SER A 4 27.97 -25.39 4.70
N ASP A 5 28.85 -24.43 4.36
CA ASP A 5 28.49 -23.03 4.32
C ASP A 5 27.74 -22.71 3.02
N LEU A 6 26.71 -21.87 3.15
CA LEU A 6 25.94 -21.34 2.04
C LEU A 6 26.20 -19.84 1.85
N TYR A 7 26.72 -19.44 0.69
CA TYR A 7 26.91 -18.02 0.37
C TYR A 7 25.81 -17.49 -0.54
N ILE A 8 25.22 -16.35 -0.19
CA ILE A 8 24.25 -15.64 -1.02
C ILE A 8 24.73 -14.22 -1.26
N VAL A 9 24.83 -13.84 -2.54
CA VAL A 9 25.26 -12.52 -2.99
C VAL A 9 24.05 -11.74 -3.50
N GLU A 10 23.73 -10.62 -2.87
CA GLU A 10 22.60 -9.78 -3.30
C GLU A 10 22.78 -9.29 -4.75
N ASN A 11 23.97 -8.77 -5.08
CA ASN A 11 24.26 -8.21 -6.40
C ASN A 11 25.70 -8.53 -6.83
N LEU A 12 25.84 -9.51 -7.71
CA LEU A 12 27.11 -9.93 -8.28
C LEU A 12 27.50 -9.01 -9.45
N ASN A 13 28.26 -7.96 -9.15
CA ASN A 13 28.93 -7.14 -10.16
C ASN A 13 30.45 -7.39 -10.13
N TRP A 14 31.17 -6.80 -11.08
CA TRP A 14 32.61 -7.03 -11.23
C TRP A 14 33.41 -6.70 -9.97
N ILE A 15 33.10 -5.57 -9.32
CA ILE A 15 33.78 -5.14 -8.09
C ILE A 15 33.50 -6.14 -6.96
N VAL A 16 32.23 -6.48 -6.73
CA VAL A 16 31.84 -7.45 -5.70
C VAL A 16 32.47 -8.82 -5.97
N TRP A 17 32.54 -9.23 -7.23
CA TRP A 17 33.16 -10.49 -7.61
C TRP A 17 34.65 -10.52 -7.26
N VAL A 18 35.45 -9.57 -7.75
CA VAL A 18 36.91 -9.54 -7.51
C VAL A 18 37.25 -9.32 -6.04
N SER A 19 36.52 -8.43 -5.36
CA SER A 19 36.88 -7.99 -3.99
C SER A 19 36.31 -8.86 -2.87
N SER A 20 35.17 -9.53 -3.12
CA SER A 20 34.39 -10.17 -2.05
C SER A 20 34.14 -11.64 -2.32
N VAL A 21 33.85 -12.04 -3.56
CA VAL A 21 33.50 -13.44 -3.89
C VAL A 21 34.76 -14.26 -4.18
N LEU A 22 35.57 -13.85 -5.15
CA LEU A 22 36.75 -14.59 -5.61
C LEU A 22 37.77 -14.88 -4.48
N PRO A 23 38.12 -13.91 -3.61
CA PRO A 23 39.07 -14.18 -2.52
C PRO A 23 38.55 -15.22 -1.53
N ARG A 24 37.23 -15.22 -1.27
CA ARG A 24 36.59 -16.20 -0.37
C ARG A 24 36.53 -17.58 -1.00
N GLN A 25 36.12 -17.69 -2.27
CA GLN A 25 36.17 -18.96 -3.00
C GLN A 25 37.57 -19.58 -3.02
N PHE A 26 38.61 -18.73 -3.13
CA PHE A 26 39.99 -19.19 -3.01
C PHE A 26 40.28 -19.72 -1.61
N LEU A 27 39.97 -18.97 -0.56
CA LEU A 27 40.17 -19.39 0.84
C LEU A 27 39.43 -20.68 1.20
N ASP A 28 38.17 -20.83 0.80
CA ASP A 28 37.37 -22.04 1.06
C ASP A 28 38.04 -23.28 0.47
N ARG A 29 38.59 -23.15 -0.75
CA ARG A 29 39.37 -24.22 -1.39
C ARG A 29 40.63 -24.59 -0.60
N PHE A 30 41.33 -23.62 -0.01
CA PHE A 30 42.52 -23.90 0.82
C PHE A 30 42.17 -24.61 2.12
N ARG A 31 41.02 -24.30 2.73
CA ARG A 31 40.60 -24.88 4.01
C ARG A 31 40.11 -26.32 3.90
N LYS A 32 39.91 -26.85 2.69
CA LYS A 32 39.25 -28.15 2.43
C LYS A 32 37.91 -28.28 3.16
N GLU A 33 37.26 -27.15 3.46
CA GLU A 33 35.89 -27.13 3.95
C GLU A 33 35.01 -27.80 2.88
N GLY A 34 33.92 -28.43 3.30
CA GLY A 34 33.05 -29.21 2.41
C GLY A 34 32.51 -28.41 1.22
N HIS A 35 31.71 -29.06 0.37
CA HIS A 35 31.14 -28.42 -0.81
C HIS A 35 30.41 -27.11 -0.45
N THR A 36 31.00 -25.97 -0.83
CA THR A 36 30.47 -24.64 -0.52
C THR A 36 29.62 -24.15 -1.70
N ALA A 37 28.34 -23.87 -1.43
CA ALA A 37 27.41 -23.44 -2.46
C ALA A 37 27.32 -21.91 -2.53
N TRP A 38 27.49 -21.34 -3.72
CA TRP A 38 27.41 -19.90 -3.96
C TRP A 38 26.21 -19.55 -4.81
N TYR A 39 25.40 -18.62 -4.33
CA TYR A 39 24.24 -18.11 -5.02
C TYR A 39 24.34 -16.60 -5.24
N PHE A 40 23.80 -16.09 -6.34
CA PHE A 40 23.60 -14.65 -6.55
C PHE A 40 22.17 -14.33 -6.98
N ILE A 41 21.59 -13.24 -6.47
CA ILE A 41 20.20 -12.85 -6.79
C ILE A 41 20.15 -12.05 -8.10
N ASP A 42 20.86 -10.93 -8.12
CA ASP A 42 21.06 -10.09 -9.29
C ASP A 42 22.55 -10.11 -9.68
N GLY A 43 22.87 -9.91 -10.95
CA GLY A 43 24.26 -9.86 -11.38
C GLY A 43 24.45 -9.26 -12.77
N SER A 44 25.59 -8.60 -12.98
CA SER A 44 25.94 -8.07 -14.31
C SER A 44 26.43 -9.19 -15.22
N PRO A 45 26.13 -9.17 -16.54
CA PRO A 45 26.49 -10.26 -17.44
C PRO A 45 27.98 -10.64 -17.40
N LEU A 46 28.86 -9.62 -17.38
CA LEU A 46 30.31 -9.82 -17.29
C LEU A 46 30.73 -10.55 -16.01
N ALA A 47 30.25 -10.09 -14.85
CA ALA A 47 30.62 -10.68 -13.57
C ALA A 47 30.07 -12.10 -13.39
N VAL A 48 28.86 -12.37 -13.92
CA VAL A 48 28.28 -13.71 -13.92
C VAL A 48 29.11 -14.65 -14.81
N ALA A 49 29.51 -14.21 -16.00
CA ALA A 49 30.30 -15.03 -16.92
C ALA A 49 31.68 -15.37 -16.35
N THR A 50 32.44 -14.36 -15.90
CA THR A 50 33.78 -14.58 -15.32
C THR A 50 33.72 -15.32 -13.99
N GLY A 51 32.70 -15.03 -13.17
CA GLY A 51 32.44 -15.76 -11.93
C GLY A 51 32.23 -17.24 -12.16
N LYS A 52 31.39 -17.63 -13.13
CA LYS A 52 31.17 -19.05 -13.45
C LYS A 52 32.44 -19.75 -13.94
N ILE A 53 33.27 -19.08 -14.74
CA ILE A 53 34.55 -19.65 -15.21
C ILE A 53 35.50 -19.87 -14.01
N ALA A 54 35.67 -18.86 -13.16
CA ALA A 54 36.52 -18.96 -11.99
C ALA A 54 36.03 -20.02 -10.99
N SER A 55 34.72 -20.09 -10.74
CA SER A 55 34.16 -21.09 -9.83
C SER A 55 34.40 -22.51 -10.33
N ARG A 56 34.30 -22.77 -11.64
CA ARG A 56 34.69 -24.05 -12.25
C ARG A 56 36.17 -24.38 -12.01
N LEU A 57 37.07 -23.42 -12.23
CA LEU A 57 38.52 -23.59 -11.98
C LEU A 57 38.81 -23.85 -10.49
N LEU A 58 38.03 -23.23 -9.60
CA LEU A 58 38.13 -23.37 -8.15
C LEU A 58 37.36 -24.56 -7.58
N ARG A 59 36.65 -25.34 -8.41
CA ARG A 59 35.76 -26.43 -7.98
C ARG A 59 34.71 -25.98 -6.95
N THR A 60 34.21 -24.76 -7.11
CA THR A 60 33.07 -24.21 -6.37
C THR A 60 31.87 -24.08 -7.32
N ASP A 61 30.67 -23.99 -6.76
CA ASP A 61 29.44 -23.87 -7.54
C ASP A 61 28.82 -22.48 -7.38
N LEU A 62 28.78 -21.70 -8.48
CA LEU A 62 28.19 -20.37 -8.52
C LEU A 62 26.93 -20.38 -9.40
N GLN A 63 25.78 -20.26 -8.74
CA GLN A 63 24.47 -20.35 -9.37
C GLN A 63 23.64 -19.09 -9.16
N ARG A 64 22.68 -18.85 -10.07
CA ARG A 64 21.69 -17.81 -9.86
C ARG A 64 20.66 -18.31 -8.86
N PHE A 65 20.37 -17.52 -7.85
CA PHE A 65 19.30 -17.81 -6.91
C PHE A 65 17.95 -17.59 -7.59
N THR A 66 17.30 -18.69 -7.98
CA THR A 66 15.98 -18.67 -8.60
C THR A 66 14.92 -19.03 -7.57
N PHE A 67 13.96 -18.12 -7.37
CA PHE A 67 12.87 -18.31 -6.43
C PHE A 67 11.63 -17.54 -6.91
N ARG A 68 10.45 -17.95 -6.44
CA ARG A 68 9.22 -17.16 -6.51
C ARG A 68 8.82 -16.83 -5.08
N LEU A 69 8.45 -15.58 -4.83
CA LEU A 69 8.12 -15.12 -3.47
C LEU A 69 6.99 -15.94 -2.85
N ILE A 70 6.01 -16.36 -3.66
CA ILE A 70 4.85 -17.17 -3.25
C ILE A 70 5.21 -18.58 -2.75
N ASP A 71 6.40 -19.08 -3.09
CA ASP A 71 6.89 -20.40 -2.65
C ASP A 71 7.68 -20.31 -1.34
N ILE A 72 7.99 -19.11 -0.87
CA ILE A 72 8.86 -18.89 0.29
C ILE A 72 8.01 -18.90 1.55
N ARG A 73 7.94 -20.08 2.18
CA ARG A 73 7.12 -20.33 3.37
C ARG A 73 7.97 -20.69 4.57
N ASP A 74 7.43 -20.43 5.76
CA ASP A 74 8.00 -20.92 7.01
C ASP A 74 7.55 -22.36 7.33
N GLU A 75 7.97 -22.86 8.49
CA GLU A 75 7.69 -24.22 8.96
C GLU A 75 6.21 -24.48 9.19
N ASN A 76 5.42 -23.44 9.44
CA ASN A 76 3.98 -23.51 9.62
C ASN A 76 3.22 -23.35 8.28
N GLY A 77 3.94 -23.27 7.15
CA GLY A 77 3.37 -23.03 5.84
C GLY A 77 2.97 -21.58 5.57
N SER A 78 3.27 -20.66 6.48
CA SER A 78 2.92 -19.24 6.32
C SER A 78 3.83 -18.58 5.31
N LEU A 79 3.27 -17.72 4.46
CA LEU A 79 4.03 -16.93 3.50
C LEU A 79 4.98 -15.97 4.23
N ILE A 80 6.29 -16.11 4.00
CA ILE A 80 7.33 -15.30 4.67
C ILE A 80 7.14 -13.81 4.39
N GLU A 81 6.67 -13.41 3.21
CA GLU A 81 6.40 -12.00 2.90
C GLU A 81 5.36 -11.37 3.83
N GLU A 82 4.29 -12.09 4.18
CA GLU A 82 3.25 -11.58 5.08
C GLU A 82 3.75 -11.54 6.53
N ARG A 83 4.42 -12.62 6.99
CA ARG A 83 5.09 -12.62 8.30
C ARG A 83 6.10 -11.49 8.42
N LEU A 84 6.86 -11.23 7.36
CA LEU A 84 7.84 -10.15 7.35
C LEU A 84 7.18 -8.77 7.49
N ARG A 85 6.09 -8.56 6.75
CA ARG A 85 5.35 -7.29 6.75
C ARG A 85 4.74 -6.99 8.11
N PHE A 86 4.20 -8.00 8.79
CA PHE A 86 3.39 -7.85 9.99
C PHE A 86 4.12 -8.18 11.31
N GLU A 87 5.25 -8.88 11.26
CA GLU A 87 6.03 -9.30 12.43
C GLU A 87 7.51 -8.89 12.30
N ASP A 88 8.26 -9.47 11.36
CA ASP A 88 9.73 -9.36 11.34
C ASP A 88 10.21 -7.91 11.21
N LEU A 89 9.45 -7.06 10.51
CA LEU A 89 9.80 -5.66 10.32
C LEU A 89 9.68 -4.82 11.60
N PHE A 90 8.78 -5.18 12.54
CA PHE A 90 8.76 -4.56 13.86
C PHE A 90 10.05 -4.88 14.61
N VAL A 91 10.43 -6.16 14.66
CA VAL A 91 11.65 -6.63 15.33
C VAL A 91 12.89 -5.93 14.77
N ALA A 92 13.03 -5.89 13.44
CA ALA A 92 14.16 -5.23 12.79
C ALA A 92 14.18 -3.71 13.02
N GLN A 93 13.01 -3.07 13.05
CA GLN A 93 12.91 -1.64 13.37
C GLN A 93 13.30 -1.36 14.81
N GLU A 94 12.85 -2.16 15.78
CA GLU A 94 13.20 -1.99 17.19
C GLU A 94 14.72 -2.06 17.43
N LYS A 95 15.39 -3.05 16.83
CA LYS A 95 16.87 -3.15 16.86
C LYS A 95 17.53 -1.90 16.27
N THR A 96 16.91 -1.28 15.26
CA THR A 96 17.39 -0.02 14.69
C THR A 96 17.19 1.17 15.63
N LEU A 97 16.02 1.28 16.27
CA LEU A 97 15.70 2.38 17.20
C LEU A 97 16.52 2.29 18.50
N ALA A 98 17.03 1.11 18.85
CA ALA A 98 17.95 0.94 19.98
C ALA A 98 19.36 1.53 19.71
N HIS A 99 19.73 1.77 18.46
CA HIS A 99 21.06 2.22 18.07
C HIS A 99 21.39 3.64 18.61
N PRO A 100 22.63 3.92 19.07
CA PRO A 100 22.99 5.22 19.66
C PRO A 100 22.76 6.44 18.76
N ALA A 101 22.90 6.28 17.43
CA ALA A 101 22.61 7.36 16.48
C ALA A 101 21.16 7.86 16.57
N TRP A 102 20.19 6.95 16.78
CA TRP A 102 18.80 7.33 16.99
C TRP A 102 18.61 8.08 18.30
N ARG A 103 19.21 7.58 19.39
CA ARG A 103 19.12 8.21 20.73
C ARG A 103 19.74 9.60 20.81
N ARG A 104 20.67 9.95 19.91
CA ARG A 104 21.29 11.29 19.82
C ARG A 104 20.42 12.31 19.10
N LEU A 105 19.42 11.87 18.33
CA LEU A 105 18.52 12.76 17.62
C LEU A 105 17.65 13.53 18.63
N ARG A 106 17.63 14.86 18.50
CA ARG A 106 16.69 15.73 19.21
C ARG A 106 15.83 16.45 18.19
N ILE A 107 14.52 16.36 18.40
CA ILE A 107 13.51 16.89 17.49
C ILE A 107 12.78 18.00 18.22
N SER A 108 12.71 19.17 17.59
CA SER A 108 11.94 20.30 18.10
C SER A 108 10.43 19.97 18.17
N PRO A 109 9.68 20.50 19.14
CA PRO A 109 8.22 20.41 19.17
C PRO A 109 7.53 20.93 17.89
N SER A 110 8.19 21.82 17.14
CA SER A 110 7.70 22.37 15.85
C SER A 110 7.64 21.34 14.72
N ALA A 111 8.33 20.20 14.85
CA ALA A 111 8.42 19.11 13.88
C ALA A 111 7.75 17.83 14.42
N SER A 112 6.50 17.98 14.86
CA SER A 112 5.74 16.96 15.59
C SER A 112 5.71 15.59 14.90
N TYR A 113 5.61 15.55 13.56
CA TYR A 113 5.51 14.30 12.79
C TYR A 113 6.84 13.76 12.25
N LEU A 114 7.97 14.40 12.54
CA LEU A 114 9.29 13.96 12.06
C LEU A 114 9.66 12.57 12.59
N ASN A 115 9.28 12.24 13.82
CA ASN A 115 9.53 10.90 14.38
C ASN A 115 8.88 9.80 13.53
N THR A 116 7.61 9.95 13.19
CA THR A 116 6.87 8.99 12.35
C THR A 116 7.46 8.93 10.94
N PHE A 117 7.83 10.08 10.36
CA PHE A 117 8.54 10.14 9.09
C PHE A 117 9.82 9.29 9.10
N LEU A 118 10.68 9.47 10.12
CA LEU A 118 11.96 8.79 10.21
C LEU A 118 11.83 7.30 10.51
N LYS A 119 10.97 6.91 11.45
CA LYS A 119 10.68 5.50 11.77
C LYS A 119 10.23 4.75 10.52
N LYS A 120 9.31 5.35 9.76
CA LYS A 120 8.82 4.77 8.51
C LYS A 120 9.89 4.71 7.41
N GLY A 121 10.71 5.76 7.30
CA GLY A 121 11.87 5.77 6.41
C GLY A 121 12.88 4.66 6.74
N ILE A 122 13.11 4.38 8.04
CA ILE A 122 13.94 3.25 8.49
C ILE A 122 13.31 1.93 8.05
N ALA A 123 12.02 1.72 8.34
CA ALA A 123 11.32 0.49 7.96
C ALA A 123 11.41 0.23 6.44
N ASN A 124 11.16 1.24 5.62
CA ASN A 124 11.31 1.16 4.16
C ASN A 124 12.75 0.80 3.73
N LEU A 125 13.76 1.41 4.37
CA LEU A 125 15.17 1.16 4.06
C LEU A 125 15.61 -0.27 4.40
N ILE A 126 15.22 -0.78 5.57
CA ILE A 126 15.68 -2.10 6.05
C ILE A 126 14.85 -3.27 5.49
N ARG A 127 13.59 -3.04 5.09
CA ARG A 127 12.66 -4.07 4.59
C ARG A 127 13.33 -5.01 3.60
N ARG A 128 14.00 -4.47 2.58
CA ARG A 128 14.64 -5.28 1.55
C ARG A 128 15.70 -6.22 2.13
N LYS A 129 16.51 -5.76 3.09
CA LYS A 129 17.55 -6.61 3.69
C LYS A 129 16.96 -7.68 4.60
N VAL A 130 15.89 -7.36 5.33
CA VAL A 130 15.13 -8.33 6.13
C VAL A 130 14.60 -9.45 5.22
N VAL A 131 14.08 -9.12 4.03
CA VAL A 131 13.66 -10.13 3.03
C VAL A 131 14.84 -11.00 2.61
N LEU A 132 16.00 -10.40 2.31
CA LEU A 132 17.19 -11.14 1.90
C LEU A 132 17.71 -12.09 2.99
N VAL A 133 17.65 -11.68 4.26
CA VAL A 133 17.98 -12.53 5.40
C VAL A 133 17.04 -13.73 5.46
N GLN A 134 15.74 -13.52 5.32
CA GLN A 134 14.76 -14.61 5.33
C GLN A 134 14.92 -15.56 4.12
N LEU A 135 15.23 -15.03 2.94
CA LEU A 135 15.56 -15.84 1.77
C LEU A 135 16.83 -16.69 2.01
N ALA A 136 17.83 -16.14 2.69
CA ALA A 136 19.04 -16.87 3.05
C ALA A 136 18.75 -17.99 4.06
N ALA A 137 17.98 -17.69 5.12
CA ALA A 137 17.55 -18.68 6.10
C ALA A 137 16.69 -19.79 5.46
N TRP A 138 15.82 -19.44 4.51
CA TRP A 138 15.03 -20.42 3.76
C TRP A 138 15.91 -21.32 2.88
N GLN A 139 16.86 -20.75 2.14
CA GLN A 139 17.75 -21.53 1.27
C GLN A 139 18.73 -22.40 2.06
N MET A 140 19.17 -21.93 3.23
CA MET A 140 19.99 -22.67 4.18
C MET A 140 19.28 -23.96 4.63
N ARG A 141 18.03 -23.82 5.10
CA ARG A 141 17.19 -24.97 5.49
C ARG A 141 16.97 -25.94 4.33
N LYS A 142 16.69 -25.43 3.13
CA LYS A 142 16.48 -26.26 1.93
C LYS A 142 17.70 -27.10 1.55
N GLN A 143 18.91 -26.60 1.81
CA GLN A 143 20.17 -27.31 1.51
C GLN A 143 20.74 -28.06 2.71
N ALA A 144 20.06 -28.06 3.86
CA ALA A 144 20.58 -28.57 5.12
C ALA A 144 21.99 -28.01 5.46
N ALA A 145 22.23 -26.75 5.10
CA ALA A 145 23.47 -26.05 5.42
C ALA A 145 23.47 -25.61 6.89
N GLU A 146 24.63 -25.62 7.54
CA GLU A 146 24.75 -25.25 8.96
C GLU A 146 24.68 -23.73 9.15
N ARG A 147 25.16 -22.96 8.16
CA ARG A 147 25.22 -21.51 8.22
C ARG A 147 25.01 -20.91 6.83
N ALA A 148 24.34 -19.77 6.79
CA ALA A 148 24.24 -18.94 5.60
C ALA A 148 24.97 -17.61 5.78
N ILE A 149 25.67 -17.18 4.73
CA ILE A 149 26.43 -15.94 4.67
C ILE A 149 25.84 -15.07 3.56
N LEU A 150 25.20 -13.98 3.94
CA LEU A 150 24.63 -12.99 3.03
C LEU A 150 25.64 -11.86 2.75
N LEU A 151 26.17 -11.81 1.53
CA LEU A 151 26.97 -10.70 1.03
C LEU A 151 26.06 -9.62 0.43
N THR A 152 25.99 -8.47 1.10
CA THR A 152 25.04 -7.40 0.75
C THR A 152 25.71 -6.03 0.70
N GLY A 153 25.15 -5.10 -0.08
CA GLY A 153 25.67 -3.73 -0.16
C GLY A 153 25.65 -3.01 1.19
N ARG A 154 26.66 -2.17 1.45
CA ARG A 154 26.70 -1.30 2.64
C ARG A 154 25.53 -0.32 2.63
N GLN A 155 24.88 -0.18 3.78
CA GLN A 155 23.86 0.84 4.01
C GLN A 155 23.82 1.22 5.50
N PRO A 156 23.25 2.38 5.86
CA PRO A 156 22.94 2.70 7.25
C PRO A 156 22.10 1.59 7.88
N TRP A 157 22.33 1.35 9.18
CA TRP A 157 21.60 0.35 9.98
C TRP A 157 21.88 -1.11 9.62
N LEU A 158 22.96 -1.39 8.89
CA LEU A 158 23.36 -2.77 8.57
C LEU A 158 23.63 -3.60 9.84
N GLU A 159 24.07 -2.96 10.93
CA GLU A 159 24.29 -3.63 12.20
C GLU A 159 22.97 -4.11 12.84
N ALA A 160 21.91 -3.32 12.78
CA ALA A 160 20.58 -3.75 13.24
C ALA A 160 20.07 -4.94 12.40
N VAL A 161 20.34 -4.93 11.08
CA VAL A 161 20.04 -6.07 10.20
C VAL A 161 20.86 -7.30 10.59
N ARG A 162 22.13 -7.16 10.99
CA ARG A 162 22.95 -8.29 11.48
C ARG A 162 22.39 -8.89 12.77
N GLN A 163 22.01 -8.04 13.71
CA GLN A 163 21.39 -8.47 14.97
C GLN A 163 20.04 -9.16 14.74
N TYR A 164 19.30 -8.77 13.71
CA TYR A 164 18.10 -9.51 13.29
C TYR A 164 18.49 -10.85 12.63
N ALA A 165 19.50 -10.85 11.76
CA ALA A 165 19.93 -12.03 11.01
C ALA A 165 20.54 -13.12 11.90
N SER A 166 21.18 -12.76 13.02
CA SER A 166 21.69 -13.73 14.00
C SER A 166 20.61 -14.62 14.57
N ASP A 167 19.38 -14.12 14.70
CA ASP A 167 18.23 -14.87 15.21
C ASP A 167 17.83 -16.01 14.25
N TYR A 168 18.33 -15.99 13.00
CA TYR A 168 18.08 -16.97 11.96
C TYR A 168 19.36 -17.69 11.49
N HIS A 169 20.45 -17.61 12.25
CA HIS A 169 21.76 -18.18 11.90
C HIS A 169 22.32 -17.70 10.53
N VAL A 170 21.93 -16.49 10.12
CA VAL A 170 22.43 -15.84 8.90
C VAL A 170 23.48 -14.80 9.27
N GLN A 171 24.71 -14.98 8.78
CA GLN A 171 25.76 -13.99 8.89
C GLN A 171 25.65 -12.96 7.77
N VAL A 172 25.48 -11.68 8.10
CA VAL A 172 25.41 -10.61 7.09
C VAL A 172 26.74 -9.88 6.98
N LEU A 173 27.40 -10.02 5.83
CA LEU A 173 28.68 -9.38 5.54
C LEU A 173 28.52 -8.27 4.49
N PRO A 174 29.21 -7.14 4.67
CA PRO A 174 29.16 -6.06 3.70
C PRO A 174 30.05 -6.45 2.50
N ALA A 175 29.49 -6.46 1.31
CA ALA A 175 30.27 -6.47 0.08
C ALA A 175 30.94 -5.09 -0.12
N PHE A 176 32.11 -5.06 -0.76
CA PHE A 176 32.77 -3.79 -1.09
C PHE A 176 31.83 -2.91 -1.92
N PRO A 177 31.83 -1.59 -1.68
CA PRO A 177 30.80 -0.70 -2.18
C PRO A 177 30.76 -0.67 -3.70
N ARG A 178 29.54 -0.53 -4.23
CA ARG A 178 29.32 0.17 -5.50
C ARG A 178 29.82 1.61 -5.30
N LEU A 179 30.97 1.96 -5.87
CA LEU A 179 31.23 3.36 -6.21
C LEU A 179 30.42 3.65 -7.49
N THR A 180 29.10 3.78 -7.37
CA THR A 180 28.33 4.32 -8.49
C THR A 180 28.47 5.83 -8.47
N PHE A 181 28.75 6.42 -9.62
CA PHE A 181 28.80 7.88 -9.82
C PHE A 181 27.55 8.56 -9.22
N GLU A 182 26.39 7.91 -9.34
CA GLU A 182 25.13 8.33 -8.72
C GLU A 182 25.17 8.40 -7.19
N SER A 183 25.79 7.44 -6.50
CA SER A 183 25.88 7.44 -5.03
C SER A 183 26.84 8.53 -4.50
N LEU A 184 27.89 8.82 -5.25
CA LEU A 184 28.82 9.93 -5.01
C LEU A 184 28.13 11.28 -5.24
N ILE A 185 27.39 11.42 -6.34
CA ILE A 185 26.60 12.60 -6.68
C ILE A 185 25.49 12.82 -5.64
N LEU A 186 24.62 11.83 -5.40
CA LEU A 186 23.50 11.93 -4.44
C LEU A 186 23.96 12.20 -3.01
N GLY A 187 25.18 11.80 -2.64
CA GLY A 187 25.81 12.15 -1.37
C GLY A 187 26.16 13.63 -1.22
N LEU A 188 26.37 14.34 -2.33
CA LEU A 188 26.68 15.78 -2.39
C LEU A 188 25.43 16.67 -2.42
N PHE A 189 24.26 16.12 -2.78
CA PHE A 189 23.00 16.88 -2.85
C PHE A 189 22.19 16.73 -1.56
N SER A 190 22.01 17.85 -0.84
CA SER A 190 21.00 17.93 0.22
C SER A 190 19.59 17.90 -0.38
N GLY A 191 18.56 17.57 0.42
CA GLY A 191 17.16 17.67 -0.03
C GLY A 191 16.81 19.04 -0.62
N ARG A 192 17.51 20.10 -0.19
CA ARG A 192 17.36 21.47 -0.72
C ARG A 192 17.91 21.62 -2.14
N THR A 193 19.09 21.08 -2.43
CA THR A 193 19.66 21.17 -3.78
C THR A 193 18.86 20.33 -4.78
N VAL A 194 18.28 19.20 -4.33
CA VAL A 194 17.29 18.46 -5.12
C VAL A 194 16.04 19.30 -5.39
N ALA A 195 15.50 19.99 -4.39
CA ALA A 195 14.34 20.86 -4.57
C ALA A 195 14.59 22.03 -5.55
N ILE A 196 15.79 22.63 -5.50
CA ILE A 196 16.22 23.65 -6.46
C ILE A 196 16.35 23.04 -7.87
N GLY A 197 16.93 21.85 -7.98
CA GLY A 197 17.03 21.13 -9.26
C GLY A 197 15.66 20.81 -9.87
N VAL A 198 14.70 20.35 -9.05
CA VAL A 198 13.32 20.12 -9.47
C VAL A 198 12.66 21.43 -9.92
N TYR A 199 12.82 22.52 -9.17
CA TYR A 199 12.32 23.85 -9.56
C TYR A 199 12.87 24.31 -10.91
N LEU A 200 14.20 24.22 -11.12
CA LEU A 200 14.85 24.60 -12.37
C LEU A 200 14.39 23.73 -13.55
N ARG A 201 14.31 22.40 -13.34
CA ARG A 201 13.80 21.46 -14.34
C ARG A 201 12.35 21.78 -14.71
N ASP A 202 11.49 22.01 -13.73
CA ASP A 202 10.08 22.28 -13.96
C ASP A 202 9.90 23.65 -14.67
N LYS A 203 10.73 24.66 -14.36
CA LYS A 203 10.78 25.92 -15.13
C LYS A 203 11.21 25.70 -16.59
N LEU A 204 12.24 24.90 -16.83
CA LEU A 204 12.70 24.54 -18.18
C LEU A 204 11.60 23.81 -18.98
N VAL A 205 10.91 22.85 -18.37
CA VAL A 205 9.80 22.14 -18.99
C VAL A 205 8.66 23.10 -19.30
N ARG A 206 8.28 23.98 -18.36
CA ARG A 206 7.23 25.00 -18.58
C ARG A 206 7.53 25.91 -19.76
N PHE A 207 8.75 26.45 -19.83
CA PHE A 207 9.19 27.33 -20.92
C PHE A 207 9.04 26.66 -22.30
N ARG A 208 9.22 25.34 -22.37
CA ARG A 208 9.07 24.56 -23.61
C ARG A 208 7.64 24.15 -23.95
N THR A 209 6.73 24.13 -22.98
CA THR A 209 5.44 23.42 -23.13
C THR A 209 4.20 24.29 -23.02
N HIS A 210 4.30 25.50 -22.44
CA HIS A 210 3.12 26.34 -22.16
C HIS A 210 3.31 27.76 -22.71
N LYS A 211 2.26 28.32 -23.33
CA LYS A 211 2.21 29.75 -23.67
C LYS A 211 1.79 30.53 -22.43
N PHE A 212 2.47 31.64 -22.17
CA PHE A 212 2.17 32.52 -21.03
C PHE A 212 0.81 33.20 -21.22
N SER A 213 -0.24 32.68 -20.57
CA SER A 213 -1.48 33.40 -20.29
C SER A 213 -2.23 32.66 -19.20
N ALA A 214 -1.86 32.87 -17.94
CA ALA A 214 -2.76 32.56 -16.84
C ALA A 214 -2.66 33.68 -15.82
N VAL A 215 -3.81 34.29 -15.54
CA VAL A 215 -4.00 35.19 -14.41
C VAL A 215 -3.86 34.34 -13.14
N PRO A 216 -3.03 34.74 -12.15
CA PRO A 216 -2.98 34.05 -10.87
C PRO A 216 -4.39 33.98 -10.28
N PRO A 217 -4.84 32.83 -9.75
CA PRO A 217 -6.13 32.76 -9.09
C PRO A 217 -6.16 33.78 -7.94
N GLU A 218 -7.26 34.53 -7.86
CA GLU A 218 -7.48 35.49 -6.80
C GLU A 218 -7.39 34.79 -5.44
N MET A 219 -6.57 35.32 -4.51
CA MET A 219 -6.42 34.75 -3.17
C MET A 219 -7.72 34.94 -2.40
N THR A 220 -8.62 33.96 -2.45
CA THR A 220 -9.82 33.94 -1.62
C THR A 220 -9.42 33.62 -0.18
N SER A 221 -9.85 34.41 0.80
CA SER A 221 -9.60 34.16 2.23
C SER A 221 -10.36 32.94 2.79
N ASN A 222 -11.34 32.42 2.05
CA ASN A 222 -12.18 31.32 2.50
C ASN A 222 -11.39 29.99 2.60
N PRO A 223 -11.47 29.28 3.74
CA PRO A 223 -10.97 27.92 3.90
C PRO A 223 -11.47 26.97 2.80
N LYS A 224 -10.54 26.21 2.21
CA LYS A 224 -10.81 25.15 1.22
C LYS A 224 -10.33 23.78 1.68
N ILE A 225 -10.92 22.74 1.08
CA ILE A 225 -10.59 21.33 1.22
C ILE A 225 -9.76 20.91 0.01
N ALA A 226 -8.54 20.41 0.24
CA ALA A 226 -7.71 19.81 -0.81
C ALA A 226 -7.89 18.28 -0.84
N VAL A 227 -8.09 17.74 -2.05
CA VAL A 227 -8.26 16.30 -2.31
C VAL A 227 -7.38 15.87 -3.47
N GLN A 228 -6.73 14.71 -3.35
CA GLN A 228 -5.93 14.14 -4.43
C GLN A 228 -6.82 13.43 -5.44
N HIS A 229 -6.63 13.70 -6.74
CA HIS A 229 -7.14 12.85 -7.80
C HIS A 229 -6.30 11.57 -7.94
N TYR A 230 -6.93 10.40 -7.81
CA TYR A 230 -6.31 9.07 -7.90
C TYR A 230 -7.00 8.17 -8.96
N GLY A 231 -7.60 8.77 -9.98
CA GLY A 231 -8.09 8.02 -11.14
C GLY A 231 -9.59 7.80 -11.17
N HIS A 232 -10.33 8.30 -10.18
CA HIS A 232 -11.78 8.12 -10.09
C HIS A 232 -12.47 9.44 -9.73
N LEU A 233 -12.88 10.24 -10.73
CA LEU A 233 -13.76 11.40 -10.46
C LEU A 233 -15.21 10.94 -10.30
N ASN A 234 -15.85 10.51 -11.40
CA ASN A 234 -17.21 9.96 -11.42
C ASN A 234 -18.21 10.79 -10.60
N LEU A 235 -18.14 12.12 -10.70
CA LEU A 235 -18.86 13.05 -9.81
C LEU A 235 -20.37 12.92 -9.93
N ASP A 236 -20.86 12.64 -11.13
CA ASP A 236 -22.28 12.42 -11.43
C ASP A 236 -22.69 10.93 -11.42
N ARG A 237 -21.79 10.04 -10.99
CA ARG A 237 -21.98 8.58 -11.03
C ARG A 237 -21.69 7.96 -9.66
N PRO A 238 -22.55 8.23 -8.66
CA PRO A 238 -22.34 7.79 -7.28
C PRO A 238 -22.33 6.26 -7.13
N GLU A 239 -22.79 5.49 -8.12
CA GLU A 239 -22.68 4.03 -8.14
C GLU A 239 -21.25 3.51 -8.36
N LEU A 240 -20.34 4.34 -8.88
CA LEU A 240 -18.96 4.00 -9.18
C LEU A 240 -17.99 4.46 -8.07
N TYR A 241 -16.74 3.99 -8.10
CA TYR A 241 -15.71 4.58 -7.25
C TYR A 241 -15.52 6.06 -7.57
N SER A 242 -15.36 6.88 -6.53
CA SER A 242 -15.00 8.30 -6.63
C SER A 242 -13.99 8.63 -5.54
N ASP A 243 -13.01 9.47 -5.86
CA ASP A 243 -12.09 10.10 -4.92
C ASP A 243 -12.79 11.18 -4.07
N LEU A 244 -14.01 11.58 -4.46
CA LEU A 244 -14.85 12.59 -3.81
C LEU A 244 -16.18 12.01 -3.26
N PHE A 245 -16.21 10.70 -2.96
CA PHE A 245 -17.41 10.01 -2.46
C PHE A 245 -18.08 10.68 -1.25
N PHE A 246 -17.29 11.27 -0.34
CA PHE A 246 -17.79 11.96 0.86
C PHE A 246 -18.46 13.29 0.51
N TRP A 247 -18.04 13.95 -0.58
CA TRP A 247 -18.69 15.14 -1.10
C TRP A 247 -20.03 14.76 -1.77
N GLN A 248 -20.06 13.69 -2.57
CA GLN A 248 -21.27 13.22 -3.26
C GLN A 248 -22.45 12.91 -2.32
N ASN A 249 -22.15 12.57 -1.06
CA ASN A 249 -23.14 12.14 -0.06
C ASN A 249 -23.29 13.12 1.11
N SER A 250 -22.86 14.39 0.96
CA SER A 250 -22.98 15.41 2.02
C SER A 250 -23.40 16.76 1.47
N SER A 251 -23.57 17.75 2.36
CA SER A 251 -23.92 19.13 2.01
C SER A 251 -22.70 20.01 1.68
N LEU A 252 -21.51 19.41 1.50
CA LEU A 252 -20.31 20.15 1.14
C LEU A 252 -20.45 20.81 -0.24
N GLY A 253 -20.15 22.11 -0.33
CA GLY A 253 -20.20 22.85 -1.59
C GLY A 253 -18.97 22.58 -2.46
N GLY A 254 -19.16 22.36 -3.77
CA GLY A 254 -18.02 22.12 -4.67
C GLY A 254 -17.04 23.30 -4.76
N ARG A 255 -17.51 24.54 -4.55
CA ARG A 255 -16.66 25.75 -4.43
C ARG A 255 -15.64 25.69 -3.29
N ASP A 256 -15.87 24.81 -2.33
CA ASP A 256 -15.01 24.59 -1.17
C ASP A 256 -13.90 23.57 -1.48
N MET A 257 -13.96 22.91 -2.64
CA MET A 257 -13.05 21.83 -3.03
C MET A 257 -11.95 22.34 -3.98
N LEU A 258 -10.76 21.80 -3.78
CA LEU A 258 -9.56 21.98 -4.60
C LEU A 258 -9.00 20.58 -4.91
N VAL A 259 -9.24 20.09 -6.12
CA VAL A 259 -8.78 18.78 -6.58
C VAL A 259 -7.41 18.92 -7.23
N PHE A 260 -6.39 18.26 -6.66
CA PHE A 260 -5.04 18.33 -7.20
C PHE A 260 -4.63 17.06 -7.96
N PHE A 261 -3.91 17.25 -9.05
CA PHE A 261 -3.46 16.22 -9.97
C PHE A 261 -1.93 16.04 -9.88
N GLU A 262 -1.49 14.81 -9.65
CA GLU A 262 -0.06 14.47 -9.55
C GLU A 262 0.36 13.31 -10.48
N ILE A 263 -0.59 12.49 -10.93
CA ILE A 263 -0.31 11.25 -11.64
C ILE A 263 -0.25 11.50 -13.15
N ALA A 264 0.95 11.36 -13.72
CA ALA A 264 1.17 11.56 -15.15
C ALA A 264 0.42 10.57 -16.06
N HIS A 265 0.10 9.38 -15.55
CA HIS A 265 -0.67 8.38 -16.29
C HIS A 265 -2.17 8.66 -16.33
N ASP A 266 -2.66 9.56 -15.48
CA ASP A 266 -4.05 9.98 -15.49
C ASP A 266 -4.19 11.50 -15.22
N PRO A 267 -3.67 12.32 -16.15
CA PRO A 267 -3.55 13.77 -15.98
C PRO A 267 -4.92 14.48 -15.99
N LEU A 268 -4.93 15.74 -15.55
CA LEU A 268 -6.03 16.67 -15.79
C LEU A 268 -6.17 16.91 -17.30
N ASN A 269 -7.38 16.75 -17.83
CA ASN A 269 -7.72 16.97 -19.23
C ASN A 269 -9.02 17.77 -19.34
N GLU A 270 -9.46 18.11 -20.56
CA GLU A 270 -10.63 18.96 -20.80
C GLU A 270 -11.91 18.36 -20.21
N ALA A 271 -12.12 17.05 -20.37
CA ALA A 271 -13.28 16.35 -19.85
C ALA A 271 -13.37 16.43 -18.32
N LYS A 272 -12.24 16.17 -17.63
CA LYS A 272 -12.17 16.27 -16.15
C LYS A 272 -12.32 17.71 -15.67
N LEU A 273 -11.75 18.67 -16.39
CA LEU A 273 -11.91 20.08 -16.07
C LEU A 273 -13.39 20.51 -16.20
N ALA A 274 -14.06 20.09 -17.27
CA ALA A 274 -15.49 20.35 -17.48
C ALA A 274 -16.36 19.69 -16.39
N GLU A 275 -16.06 18.45 -16.01
CA GLU A 275 -16.76 17.74 -14.92
C GLU A 275 -16.60 18.47 -13.58
N LEU A 276 -15.39 18.92 -13.25
CA LEU A 276 -15.12 19.70 -12.03
C LEU A 276 -15.81 21.07 -12.07
N ALA A 277 -15.77 21.75 -13.21
CA ALA A 277 -16.38 23.07 -13.40
C ALA A 277 -17.91 23.03 -13.25
N LYS A 278 -18.56 21.95 -13.73
CA LYS A 278 -20.01 21.72 -13.56
C LYS A 278 -20.44 21.77 -12.10
N HIS A 279 -19.57 21.34 -11.19
CA HIS A 279 -19.81 21.32 -9.75
C HIS A 279 -19.15 22.49 -9.00
N GLY A 280 -18.61 23.48 -9.72
CA GLY A 280 -17.94 24.64 -9.14
C GLY A 280 -16.62 24.32 -8.42
N MET A 281 -16.00 23.18 -8.72
CA MET A 281 -14.76 22.76 -8.06
C MET A 281 -13.52 23.38 -8.70
N ASN A 282 -12.54 23.72 -7.87
CA ASN A 282 -11.23 24.17 -8.35
C ASN A 282 -10.32 22.98 -8.63
N SER A 283 -9.38 23.14 -9.56
CA SER A 283 -8.38 22.12 -9.85
C SER A 283 -6.97 22.69 -10.00
N VAL A 284 -5.95 21.89 -9.70
CA VAL A 284 -4.54 22.28 -9.87
C VAL A 284 -3.67 21.08 -10.21
N ALA A 285 -2.81 21.22 -11.22
CA ALA A 285 -1.77 20.23 -11.48
C ALA A 285 -0.52 20.55 -10.66
N LEU A 286 0.04 19.56 -9.95
CA LEU A 286 1.26 19.76 -9.15
C LEU A 286 2.53 19.73 -10.01
N ARG A 287 2.45 19.15 -11.22
CA ARG A 287 3.59 18.96 -12.13
C ARG A 287 3.12 19.09 -13.58
N PRO A 288 4.00 19.48 -14.52
CA PRO A 288 3.62 19.64 -15.93
C PRO A 288 2.99 18.38 -16.54
N GLN A 289 3.52 17.19 -16.23
CA GLN A 289 3.01 15.93 -16.78
C GLN A 289 1.66 15.50 -16.19
N ALA A 290 1.19 16.15 -15.13
CA ALA A 290 -0.11 15.87 -14.51
C ALA A 290 -1.26 16.69 -15.13
N SER A 291 -1.01 17.40 -16.23
CA SER A 291 -2.04 18.06 -17.06
C SER A 291 -1.72 17.87 -18.53
N THR A 292 -2.74 17.68 -19.36
CA THR A 292 -2.64 17.77 -20.83
C THR A 292 -3.05 19.14 -21.34
N LEU A 293 -3.56 20.02 -20.47
CA LEU A 293 -4.07 21.33 -20.83
C LEU A 293 -2.93 22.34 -20.95
N ARG A 294 -2.83 23.01 -22.11
CA ARG A 294 -1.78 23.99 -22.39
C ARG A 294 -1.93 25.30 -21.60
N GLU A 295 -3.14 25.58 -21.12
CA GLU A 295 -3.50 26.83 -20.44
C GLU A 295 -3.42 26.71 -18.92
N THR A 296 -3.39 25.50 -18.36
CA THR A 296 -3.28 25.32 -16.91
C THR A 296 -1.82 25.40 -16.49
N LEU A 297 -1.45 26.42 -15.73
CA LEU A 297 -0.13 26.47 -15.11
C LEU A 297 -0.05 25.49 -13.92
N PRO A 298 0.95 24.59 -13.88
CA PRO A 298 1.18 23.79 -12.69
C PRO A 298 1.57 24.67 -11.49
N PHE A 299 1.28 24.21 -10.28
CA PHE A 299 1.65 24.92 -9.05
C PHE A 299 3.14 25.32 -9.05
N GLU A 300 3.45 26.61 -8.88
CA GLU A 300 4.82 27.11 -8.86
C GLU A 300 5.36 27.15 -7.42
N TYR A 301 6.25 26.21 -7.08
CA TYR A 301 7.00 26.26 -5.83
C TYR A 301 8.19 27.22 -5.93
N ARG A 302 8.36 28.09 -4.93
CA ARG A 302 9.51 29.00 -4.85
C ARG A 302 10.39 28.61 -3.65
N PRO A 303 11.49 27.85 -3.86
CA PRO A 303 12.35 27.43 -2.77
C PRO A 303 12.98 28.65 -2.07
N ARG A 304 12.98 28.66 -0.74
CA ARG A 304 13.70 29.67 0.05
C ARG A 304 15.19 29.34 0.07
N LEU A 305 16.04 30.36 -0.08
CA LEU A 305 17.51 30.24 -0.05
C LEU A 305 18.05 29.89 1.35
N ARG A 306 17.38 30.37 2.41
CA ARG A 306 17.62 29.96 3.81
C ARG A 306 16.45 29.10 4.27
N GLY A 307 16.74 27.89 4.78
CA GLY A 307 15.72 27.04 5.38
C GLY A 307 15.45 27.42 6.84
N PRO A 308 14.46 26.80 7.51
CA PRO A 308 14.24 27.04 8.94
C PRO A 308 15.53 26.69 9.69
N GLU A 309 16.13 27.69 10.33
CA GLU A 309 17.19 27.51 11.32
C GLU A 309 16.54 26.94 12.58
N GLY A 310 17.12 25.89 13.19
CA GLY A 310 16.80 25.55 14.59
C GLY A 310 16.01 24.27 14.91
N ASP A 311 15.53 23.47 13.95
CA ASP A 311 14.54 22.44 14.29
C ASP A 311 15.09 21.03 14.64
N VAL A 312 16.34 20.69 14.25
CA VAL A 312 16.95 19.36 14.51
C VAL A 312 18.45 19.49 14.74
N PHE A 313 18.94 18.88 15.82
CA PHE A 313 20.37 18.78 16.10
C PHE A 313 20.74 17.38 16.61
N LEU A 314 21.97 16.95 16.30
CA LEU A 314 22.57 15.73 16.85
C LEU A 314 23.46 16.10 18.04
N LEU A 315 23.20 15.49 19.20
CA LEU A 315 24.02 15.71 20.39
C LEU A 315 25.29 14.85 20.33
N GLY A 316 26.43 15.47 20.03
CA GLY A 316 27.76 14.89 20.18
C GLY A 316 28.05 13.60 19.39
N GLY A 317 29.27 13.08 19.55
CA GLY A 317 29.74 11.83 18.96
C GLY A 317 30.32 11.96 17.55
N LYS A 318 30.96 10.88 17.08
CA LYS A 318 31.57 10.82 15.74
C LYS A 318 30.49 10.82 14.65
N ALA A 319 30.80 11.45 13.52
CA ALA A 319 30.00 11.33 12.31
C ALA A 319 30.07 9.88 11.80
N ASP A 320 28.92 9.21 11.74
CA ASP A 320 28.75 7.86 11.22
C ASP A 320 27.70 7.82 10.10
N ALA A 321 27.57 6.67 9.42
CA ALA A 321 26.69 6.52 8.27
C ALA A 321 25.21 6.71 8.65
N GLU A 322 24.83 6.25 9.84
CA GLU A 322 23.51 6.36 10.45
C GLU A 322 23.12 7.83 10.71
N SER A 323 24.01 8.58 11.37
CA SER A 323 23.83 10.00 11.67
C SER A 323 23.75 10.83 10.38
N GLY A 324 24.63 10.54 9.40
CA GLY A 324 24.58 11.18 8.10
C GLY A 324 23.28 10.89 7.34
N TRP A 325 22.75 9.67 7.45
CA TRP A 325 21.45 9.31 6.88
C TRP A 325 20.30 10.05 7.56
N LEU A 326 20.27 10.09 8.89
CA LEU A 326 19.24 10.82 9.66
C LEU A 326 19.19 12.29 9.26
N MET A 327 20.34 12.97 9.15
CA MET A 327 20.39 14.38 8.76
C MET A 327 19.90 14.62 7.33
N ARG A 328 20.20 13.71 6.39
CA ARG A 328 19.64 13.76 5.03
C ARG A 328 18.12 13.58 5.03
N GLN A 329 17.60 12.65 5.82
CA GLN A 329 16.17 12.44 5.95
C GLN A 329 15.46 13.65 6.58
N CYS A 330 16.03 14.27 7.62
CA CYS A 330 15.51 15.51 8.20
C CYS A 330 15.50 16.64 7.14
N SER A 331 16.57 16.77 6.36
CA SER A 331 16.63 17.75 5.26
C SER A 331 15.54 17.50 4.20
N SER A 332 15.28 16.24 3.86
CA SER A 332 14.21 15.83 2.96
C SER A 332 12.82 16.18 3.52
N TYR A 333 12.60 15.88 4.80
CA TYR A 333 11.37 16.22 5.52
C TYR A 333 11.05 17.71 5.43
N PHE A 334 11.99 18.59 5.80
CA PHE A 334 11.77 20.03 5.76
C PHE A 334 11.58 20.59 4.35
N ALA A 335 12.24 20.00 3.34
CA ALA A 335 12.05 20.40 1.95
C ALA A 335 10.63 20.07 1.45
N VAL A 336 10.13 18.86 1.76
CA VAL A 336 8.75 18.46 1.45
C VAL A 336 7.76 19.33 2.22
N ARG A 337 7.99 19.54 3.51
CA ARG A 337 7.14 20.38 4.37
C ARG A 337 7.01 21.80 3.82
N GLU A 338 8.12 22.44 3.41
CA GLU A 338 8.06 23.81 2.88
C GLU A 338 7.33 23.90 1.55
N TYR A 339 7.52 22.93 0.64
CA TYR A 339 6.76 22.85 -0.62
C TYR A 339 5.26 22.85 -0.34
N TRP A 340 4.81 21.94 0.52
CA TRP A 340 3.39 21.78 0.82
C TRP A 340 2.83 22.93 1.64
N ARG A 341 3.63 23.54 2.51
CA ARG A 341 3.24 24.75 3.26
C ARG A 341 2.91 25.89 2.30
N GLN A 342 3.74 26.13 1.28
CA GLN A 342 3.46 27.12 0.25
C GLN A 342 2.20 26.77 -0.55
N PHE A 343 2.05 25.50 -0.94
CA PHE A 343 0.86 25.03 -1.64
C PHE A 343 -0.42 25.31 -0.84
N PHE A 344 -0.44 25.01 0.45
CA PHE A 344 -1.60 25.25 1.29
C PHE A 344 -1.90 26.74 1.47
N LEU A 345 -0.89 27.59 1.62
CA LEU A 345 -1.07 29.04 1.73
C LEU A 345 -1.61 29.68 0.46
N VAL A 346 -1.02 29.35 -0.70
CA VAL A 346 -1.40 29.94 -2.00
C VAL A 346 -2.84 29.57 -2.37
N ASN A 347 -3.30 28.39 -1.97
CA ASN A 347 -4.64 27.88 -2.31
C ASN A 347 -5.65 28.00 -1.15
N SER A 348 -5.30 28.68 -0.04
CA SER A 348 -6.16 28.84 1.15
C SER A 348 -6.71 27.51 1.70
N ILE A 349 -5.88 26.46 1.64
CA ILE A 349 -6.25 25.13 2.13
C ILE A 349 -6.18 25.11 3.65
N LYS A 350 -7.27 24.67 4.28
CA LYS A 350 -7.33 24.43 5.72
C LYS A 350 -7.77 23.02 6.07
N LEU A 351 -8.23 22.24 5.10
CA LEU A 351 -8.51 20.81 5.24
C LEU A 351 -7.80 20.04 4.14
N TYR A 352 -7.12 18.95 4.49
CA TYR A 352 -6.46 18.07 3.52
C TYR A 352 -6.96 16.65 3.73
N VAL A 353 -7.70 16.12 2.77
CA VAL A 353 -8.34 14.81 2.85
C VAL A 353 -7.66 13.88 1.84
N VAL A 354 -7.01 12.85 2.34
CA VAL A 354 -6.23 11.91 1.53
C VAL A 354 -6.45 10.46 1.94
N TRP A 355 -6.06 9.54 1.07
CA TRP A 355 -6.15 8.10 1.34
C TRP A 355 -4.79 7.45 1.59
N TYR A 356 -3.70 8.03 1.06
CA TYR A 356 -2.41 7.35 1.05
C TYR A 356 -1.68 7.56 2.37
N ARG A 357 -1.31 6.44 3.02
CA ARG A 357 -0.41 6.44 4.19
C ARG A 357 0.93 5.80 3.93
N LEU A 358 1.08 4.92 2.94
CA LEU A 358 2.24 4.00 2.85
C LEU A 358 3.60 4.68 2.59
N HIS A 359 3.64 5.96 2.23
CA HIS A 359 4.88 6.71 2.02
C HIS A 359 5.15 7.66 3.20
N GLU A 360 6.39 7.69 3.68
CA GLU A 360 6.84 8.55 4.80
C GLU A 360 6.56 10.03 4.58
N LYS A 361 6.56 10.52 3.33
CA LYS A 361 6.31 11.93 3.01
C LYS A 361 4.98 12.46 3.53
N GLN A 362 3.98 11.59 3.74
CA GLN A 362 2.68 11.97 4.29
C GLN A 362 2.82 12.76 5.61
N ALA A 363 3.74 12.37 6.49
CA ALA A 363 4.00 13.05 7.75
C ALA A 363 4.47 14.50 7.54
N ALA A 364 5.36 14.74 6.57
CA ALA A 364 5.85 16.07 6.25
C ALA A 364 4.76 16.97 5.63
N VAL A 365 3.88 16.39 4.80
CA VAL A 365 2.74 17.11 4.21
C VAL A 365 1.76 17.53 5.30
N ASN A 366 1.40 16.62 6.21
CA ASN A 366 0.44 16.92 7.26
C ASN A 366 0.98 17.92 8.29
N ASP A 367 2.28 17.85 8.61
CA ASP A 367 2.93 18.85 9.46
C ASP A 367 3.01 20.23 8.78
N ALA A 368 3.13 20.27 7.46
CA ALA A 368 3.03 21.52 6.70
C ALA A 368 1.65 22.17 6.82
N LEU A 369 0.58 21.38 6.72
CA LEU A 369 -0.78 21.85 6.91
C LEU A 369 -1.02 22.32 8.35
N ARG A 370 -0.52 21.56 9.33
CA ARG A 370 -0.55 21.94 10.74
C ARG A 370 0.10 23.31 10.97
N SER A 371 1.24 23.57 10.34
CA SER A 371 1.98 24.84 10.46
C SER A 371 1.23 26.06 9.92
N VAL A 372 0.19 25.86 9.09
CA VAL A 372 -0.68 26.93 8.58
C VAL A 372 -2.05 26.92 9.25
N GLY A 373 -2.21 26.17 10.34
CA GLY A 373 -3.45 26.07 11.12
C GLY A 373 -4.53 25.18 10.50
N GLY A 374 -4.21 24.33 9.51
CA GLY A 374 -5.20 23.46 8.83
C GLY A 374 -5.19 22.00 9.30
N ILE A 375 -6.32 21.31 9.24
CA ILE A 375 -6.53 19.96 9.79
C ILE A 375 -6.35 18.90 8.69
N SER A 376 -5.52 17.91 8.97
CA SER A 376 -5.26 16.78 8.07
C SER A 376 -6.16 15.59 8.41
N ALA A 377 -6.74 14.97 7.39
CA ALA A 377 -7.57 13.79 7.54
C ALA A 377 -7.15 12.70 6.55
N ILE A 378 -7.10 11.45 7.03
CA ILE A 378 -6.93 10.27 6.20
C ILE A 378 -8.18 9.38 6.27
N TYR A 379 -8.46 8.62 5.21
CA TYR A 379 -9.50 7.59 5.23
C TYR A 379 -8.99 6.23 4.76
N GLU A 380 -9.49 5.15 5.37
CA GLU A 380 -9.21 3.77 4.98
C GLU A 380 -9.87 3.46 3.63
N ARG A 381 -9.10 2.93 2.66
CA ARG A 381 -9.64 2.42 1.39
C ARG A 381 -9.78 0.91 1.35
N SER A 382 -9.20 0.22 2.33
CA SER A 382 -9.14 -1.22 2.38
C SER A 382 -9.30 -1.68 3.82
N VAL A 383 -9.87 -2.87 3.98
CA VAL A 383 -9.87 -3.60 5.24
C VAL A 383 -8.43 -3.94 5.60
N GLU A 384 -8.00 -3.49 6.77
CA GLU A 384 -6.64 -3.65 7.26
C GLU A 384 -6.72 -4.47 8.54
N LEU A 385 -6.19 -5.69 8.48
CA LEU A 385 -6.36 -6.67 9.55
C LEU A 385 -5.12 -6.84 10.43
N HIS A 386 -3.97 -6.33 9.99
CA HIS A 386 -2.69 -6.55 10.64
C HIS A 386 -1.91 -5.25 10.72
N ALA A 387 -1.23 -5.05 11.85
CA ALA A 387 -0.37 -3.89 12.04
C ALA A 387 0.95 -4.04 11.29
N SER A 388 1.52 -2.91 10.86
CA SER A 388 2.85 -2.89 10.24
C SER A 388 3.51 -1.52 10.44
N PRO A 389 4.85 -1.44 10.64
CA PRO A 389 5.56 -0.17 10.66
C PRO A 389 5.38 0.65 9.37
N LEU A 390 5.09 -0.02 8.25
CA LEU A 390 4.82 0.61 6.96
C LEU A 390 3.43 1.24 6.86
N GLN A 391 2.52 0.89 7.78
CA GLN A 391 1.17 1.44 7.83
C GLN A 391 1.03 2.60 8.82
N ALA A 392 2.04 2.84 9.66
CA ALA A 392 2.09 3.99 10.57
C ALA A 392 1.77 5.30 9.85
N ALA A 393 0.85 6.09 10.40
CA ALA A 393 0.44 7.39 9.86
C ALA A 393 0.67 8.50 10.89
N ALA A 394 0.91 9.73 10.43
CA ALA A 394 0.90 10.92 11.28
C ALA A 394 -0.13 11.91 10.73
N VAL A 395 -1.24 12.09 11.43
CA VAL A 395 -2.43 12.79 10.91
C VAL A 395 -3.31 13.25 12.06
N ASP A 396 -4.08 14.32 11.88
CA ASP A 396 -4.97 14.76 12.96
C ASP A 396 -6.20 13.83 13.07
N ILE A 397 -6.81 13.45 11.94
CA ILE A 397 -8.02 12.61 11.92
C ILE A 397 -7.80 11.39 11.01
N ALA A 398 -8.22 10.22 11.46
CA ALA A 398 -8.31 9.01 10.64
C ALA A 398 -9.75 8.49 10.63
N PHE A 399 -10.35 8.42 9.44
CA PHE A 399 -11.64 7.78 9.20
C PHE A 399 -11.41 6.32 8.86
N GLY A 400 -12.08 5.41 9.58
CA GLY A 400 -11.97 3.99 9.32
C GLY A 400 -13.28 3.24 9.48
N PHE A 401 -13.30 2.01 8.98
CA PHE A 401 -14.57 1.28 8.81
C PHE A 401 -15.18 0.87 10.16
N GLY A 402 -14.34 0.38 11.07
CA GLY A 402 -14.74 -0.18 12.35
C GLY A 402 -13.64 -0.02 13.40
N ARG A 403 -13.92 -0.35 14.66
CA ARG A 403 -12.95 -0.19 15.75
C ARG A 403 -11.66 -1.00 15.55
N TYR A 404 -11.74 -2.11 14.81
CA TYR A 404 -10.60 -2.96 14.51
C TYR A 404 -9.47 -2.18 13.81
N GLY A 405 -9.80 -1.30 12.86
CA GLY A 405 -8.80 -0.47 12.16
C GLY A 405 -8.08 0.50 13.10
N GLY A 406 -8.78 1.01 14.13
CA GLY A 406 -8.18 1.86 15.16
C GLY A 406 -7.10 1.13 15.98
N GLU A 407 -7.32 -0.15 16.30
CA GLU A 407 -6.31 -0.99 16.98
C GLU A 407 -5.10 -1.27 16.07
N VAL A 408 -5.34 -1.57 14.79
CA VAL A 408 -4.27 -1.73 13.79
C VAL A 408 -3.42 -0.47 13.69
N HIS A 409 -4.05 0.71 13.69
CA HIS A 409 -3.35 1.99 13.70
C HIS A 409 -2.49 2.20 14.94
N ARG A 410 -3.02 1.87 16.12
CA ARG A 410 -2.32 1.94 17.40
C ARG A 410 -1.09 1.04 17.41
N ARG A 411 -1.27 -0.24 17.07
CA ARG A 411 -0.18 -1.23 17.00
C ARG A 411 0.86 -0.92 15.92
N SER A 412 0.46 -0.24 14.85
CA SER A 412 1.39 0.23 13.82
C SER A 412 2.24 1.41 14.28
N GLY A 413 1.98 1.99 15.45
CA GLY A 413 2.69 3.16 15.97
C GLY A 413 2.29 4.46 15.27
N SER A 414 1.02 4.57 14.85
CA SER A 414 0.49 5.80 14.25
C SER A 414 0.34 6.91 15.29
N ASP A 415 0.56 8.15 14.86
CA ASP A 415 0.27 9.38 15.60
C ASP A 415 -1.02 9.99 15.03
N ILE A 416 -2.15 9.72 15.70
CA ILE A 416 -3.49 10.09 15.26
C ILE A 416 -4.21 10.77 16.41
N LEU A 417 -4.72 11.98 16.24
CA LEU A 417 -5.44 12.62 17.34
C LEU A 417 -6.84 12.01 17.53
N TYR A 418 -7.62 11.90 16.45
CA TYR A 418 -8.96 11.31 16.46
C TYR A 418 -9.09 10.19 15.42
N TYR A 419 -9.45 8.99 15.87
CA TYR A 419 -9.94 7.92 15.01
C TYR A 419 -11.47 7.92 15.01
N VAL A 420 -12.09 8.09 13.84
CA VAL A 420 -13.54 8.21 13.66
C VAL A 420 -14.04 7.02 12.86
N THR A 421 -14.89 6.20 13.49
CA THR A 421 -15.51 5.02 12.88
C THR A 421 -16.68 5.45 12.02
N THR A 422 -16.60 5.25 10.71
CA THR A 422 -17.61 5.68 9.72
C THR A 422 -18.48 4.55 9.18
N GLY A 423 -18.06 3.28 9.30
CA GLY A 423 -18.57 2.21 8.45
C GLY A 423 -17.82 2.13 7.12
N TYR A 424 -18.14 1.13 6.29
CA TYR A 424 -17.49 0.93 5.00
C TYR A 424 -17.87 2.06 4.03
N LEU A 425 -16.89 2.89 3.64
CA LEU A 425 -17.11 4.14 2.87
C LEU A 425 -17.85 3.94 1.53
N GLY A 426 -17.89 2.71 1.02
CA GLY A 426 -18.58 2.33 -0.20
C GLY A 426 -19.99 1.80 -0.06
N ASP A 427 -20.51 1.69 1.16
CA ASP A 427 -21.81 1.08 1.47
C ASP A 427 -22.99 1.72 0.70
N HIS A 428 -22.98 3.04 0.54
CA HIS A 428 -24.00 3.80 -0.18
C HIS A 428 -24.21 3.31 -1.63
N ARG A 429 -23.15 2.81 -2.28
CA ARG A 429 -23.18 2.39 -3.70
C ARG A 429 -24.00 1.14 -3.93
N ILE A 430 -24.11 0.27 -2.92
CA ILE A 430 -24.71 -1.07 -3.03
C ILE A 430 -26.15 -0.97 -3.55
N SER A 431 -26.93 -0.02 -3.02
CA SER A 431 -28.32 0.18 -3.44
C SER A 431 -28.44 0.63 -4.90
N LEU A 432 -27.55 1.52 -5.34
CA LEU A 432 -27.55 2.12 -6.68
C LEU A 432 -27.17 1.11 -7.77
N LEU A 433 -26.42 0.07 -7.42
CA LEU A 433 -25.93 -0.95 -8.36
C LEU A 433 -26.96 -2.03 -8.70
N ARG A 434 -28.08 -2.13 -7.95
CA ARG A 434 -29.04 -3.23 -8.09
C ARG A 434 -29.61 -3.33 -9.50
N GLY A 435 -29.97 -2.21 -10.12
CA GLY A 435 -30.54 -2.21 -11.48
C GLY A 435 -29.56 -2.76 -12.53
N LEU A 436 -28.30 -2.28 -12.49
CA LEU A 436 -27.24 -2.77 -13.36
C LEU A 436 -26.97 -4.26 -13.15
N ALA A 437 -26.87 -4.69 -11.90
CA ALA A 437 -26.60 -6.07 -11.54
C ALA A 437 -27.73 -7.03 -11.95
N GLN A 438 -29.00 -6.61 -11.78
CA GLN A 438 -30.16 -7.38 -12.22
C GLN A 438 -30.21 -7.55 -13.75
N GLY A 439 -29.86 -6.50 -14.50
CA GLY A 439 -29.72 -6.57 -15.95
C GLY A 439 -28.71 -7.62 -16.37
N LEU A 440 -27.49 -7.54 -15.81
CA LEU A 440 -26.43 -8.51 -16.06
C LEU A 440 -26.84 -9.94 -15.69
N LYS A 441 -27.44 -10.13 -14.51
CA LYS A 441 -27.90 -11.46 -14.04
C LYS A 441 -28.92 -12.08 -15.00
N ARG A 442 -29.84 -11.28 -15.53
CA ARG A 442 -30.83 -11.73 -16.53
C ARG A 442 -30.16 -12.13 -17.84
N ASP A 443 -29.17 -11.36 -18.31
CA ASP A 443 -28.45 -11.65 -19.55
C ASP A 443 -27.66 -12.95 -19.44
N LEU A 444 -27.00 -13.19 -18.31
CA LEU A 444 -26.29 -14.46 -18.05
C LEU A 444 -27.26 -15.65 -18.00
N ARG A 445 -28.41 -15.50 -17.32
CA ARG A 445 -29.45 -16.53 -17.24
C ARG A 445 -30.07 -16.85 -18.60
N LYS A 446 -30.28 -15.84 -19.45
CA LYS A 446 -30.78 -16.03 -20.82
C LYS A 446 -29.85 -16.92 -21.66
N ASN A 447 -28.57 -16.94 -21.33
CA ASN A 447 -27.56 -17.78 -21.98
C ASN A 447 -27.26 -19.09 -21.23
N GLY A 448 -28.10 -19.47 -20.25
CA GLY A 448 -27.98 -20.74 -19.51
C GLY A 448 -27.27 -20.65 -18.15
N GLY A 449 -26.78 -19.48 -17.73
CA GLY A 449 -26.16 -19.30 -16.41
C GLY A 449 -27.17 -19.29 -15.26
N GLU A 450 -27.68 -20.46 -14.86
CA GLU A 450 -28.68 -20.63 -13.79
C GLU A 450 -28.11 -20.28 -12.41
N TYR A 451 -26.90 -20.75 -12.12
CA TYR A 451 -26.16 -20.45 -10.90
C TYR A 451 -24.95 -19.58 -11.25
N ILE A 452 -24.87 -18.38 -10.69
CA ILE A 452 -23.86 -17.39 -11.07
C ILE A 452 -22.88 -17.17 -9.93
N ILE A 453 -21.58 -17.23 -10.22
CA ILE A 453 -20.50 -16.95 -9.27
C ILE A 453 -19.79 -15.67 -9.67
N SER A 454 -19.56 -14.75 -8.73
CA SER A 454 -18.66 -13.62 -8.95
C SER A 454 -17.28 -13.88 -8.36
N PHE A 455 -16.21 -13.54 -9.07
CA PHE A 455 -14.83 -13.69 -8.61
C PHE A 455 -14.09 -12.34 -8.56
N PHE A 456 -13.39 -12.09 -7.45
CA PHE A 456 -12.58 -10.89 -7.23
C PHE A 456 -11.10 -11.26 -7.12
N ASP A 457 -10.31 -10.80 -8.09
CA ASP A 457 -8.85 -11.02 -8.12
C ASP A 457 -8.06 -9.93 -7.38
N GLU A 458 -6.77 -10.18 -7.20
CA GLU A 458 -5.79 -9.11 -6.96
C GLU A 458 -4.91 -8.87 -8.19
N ASN A 459 -4.14 -7.77 -8.13
CA ASN A 459 -3.15 -7.50 -9.15
C ASN A 459 -1.99 -8.53 -9.11
N SER A 460 -1.22 -8.61 -10.19
CA SER A 460 -0.03 -9.46 -10.30
C SER A 460 1.09 -8.73 -11.02
N GLY A 461 2.33 -8.95 -10.57
CA GLY A 461 3.53 -8.34 -11.13
C GLY A 461 4.32 -9.27 -12.05
N ASP A 462 5.08 -8.68 -12.97
CA ASP A 462 5.88 -9.42 -13.96
C ASP A 462 7.10 -10.12 -13.30
N ASP A 463 7.69 -9.55 -12.24
CA ASP A 463 8.80 -10.14 -11.47
C ASP A 463 8.28 -10.91 -10.23
N SER A 464 8.20 -12.23 -10.36
CA SER A 464 7.72 -13.14 -9.30
C SER A 464 8.66 -13.25 -8.09
N ARG A 465 9.85 -12.66 -8.13
CA ARG A 465 10.77 -12.61 -6.98
C ARG A 465 10.31 -11.58 -5.94
N TRP A 466 9.57 -10.55 -6.37
CA TRP A 466 9.20 -9.40 -5.54
C TRP A 466 7.71 -9.10 -5.54
N HIS A 467 6.91 -10.02 -6.10
CA HIS A 467 5.46 -10.02 -6.12
C HIS A 467 4.98 -11.48 -6.21
N THR A 468 3.70 -11.74 -5.95
CA THR A 468 3.04 -13.05 -6.14
C THR A 468 3.15 -13.65 -7.56
N GLY A 469 3.58 -12.87 -8.57
CA GLY A 469 3.67 -13.31 -9.96
C GLY A 469 2.31 -13.54 -10.63
N HIS A 470 2.31 -13.86 -11.92
CA HIS A 470 1.06 -14.09 -12.66
C HIS A 470 0.44 -15.47 -12.43
N GLN A 471 1.24 -16.48 -12.08
CA GLN A 471 0.78 -17.87 -12.04
C GLN A 471 -0.39 -18.08 -11.08
N LEU A 472 -0.31 -17.50 -9.87
CA LEU A 472 -1.39 -17.58 -8.89
C LEU A 472 -2.74 -17.09 -9.44
N GLN A 473 -2.73 -15.97 -10.17
CA GLN A 473 -3.96 -15.46 -10.80
C GLN A 473 -4.41 -16.34 -11.96
N ARG A 474 -3.48 -16.84 -12.77
CA ARG A 474 -3.81 -17.73 -13.89
C ARG A 474 -4.51 -18.98 -13.40
N ASP A 475 -4.01 -19.58 -12.33
CA ASP A 475 -4.61 -20.79 -11.73
C ASP A 475 -6.02 -20.50 -11.21
N ASN A 476 -6.23 -19.36 -10.54
CA ASN A 476 -7.55 -18.95 -10.05
C ASN A 476 -8.57 -18.75 -11.18
N TYR A 477 -8.16 -18.09 -12.28
CA TYR A 477 -9.03 -17.89 -13.44
C TYR A 477 -9.29 -19.21 -14.18
N ALA A 478 -8.23 -19.99 -14.45
CA ALA A 478 -8.35 -21.26 -15.17
C ALA A 478 -9.34 -22.20 -14.48
N PHE A 479 -9.24 -22.34 -13.15
CA PHE A 479 -10.14 -23.19 -12.38
C PHE A 479 -11.62 -22.85 -12.62
N LEU A 480 -12.00 -21.58 -12.45
CA LEU A 480 -13.41 -21.16 -12.62
C LEU A 480 -13.87 -21.20 -14.09
N LEU A 481 -12.98 -20.88 -15.03
CA LEU A 481 -13.28 -20.93 -16.46
C LEU A 481 -13.52 -22.36 -16.93
N GLU A 482 -12.71 -23.31 -16.48
CA GLU A 482 -12.89 -24.73 -16.75
C GLU A 482 -14.22 -25.23 -16.18
N LYS A 483 -14.54 -24.90 -14.91
CA LYS A 483 -15.86 -25.25 -14.32
C LYS A 483 -17.04 -24.68 -15.12
N LEU A 484 -16.93 -23.46 -15.65
CA LEU A 484 -17.98 -22.87 -16.48
C LEU A 484 -18.13 -23.58 -17.82
N LEU A 485 -17.03 -24.00 -18.44
CA LEU A 485 -17.05 -24.70 -19.71
C LEU A 485 -17.58 -26.14 -19.56
N ASP A 486 -17.31 -26.78 -18.42
CA ASP A 486 -17.76 -28.13 -18.10
C ASP A 486 -19.23 -28.18 -17.63
N ASP A 487 -19.70 -27.15 -16.92
CA ASP A 487 -21.07 -27.04 -16.44
C ASP A 487 -21.87 -26.01 -17.26
N PRO A 488 -22.80 -26.43 -18.15
CA PRO A 488 -23.57 -25.51 -18.99
C PRO A 488 -24.51 -24.60 -18.19
N THR A 489 -24.80 -24.94 -16.93
CA THR A 489 -25.69 -24.18 -16.05
C THR A 489 -24.96 -23.14 -15.19
N LEU A 490 -23.62 -23.11 -15.23
CA LEU A 490 -22.80 -22.17 -14.46
C LEU A 490 -22.59 -20.87 -15.24
N GLY A 491 -22.79 -19.74 -14.57
CA GLY A 491 -22.35 -18.42 -15.03
C GLY A 491 -21.25 -17.86 -14.14
N VAL A 492 -20.34 -17.04 -14.70
CA VAL A 492 -19.25 -16.42 -13.94
C VAL A 492 -19.10 -14.94 -14.26
N VAL A 493 -18.98 -14.12 -13.21
CA VAL A 493 -18.74 -12.68 -13.31
C VAL A 493 -17.37 -12.34 -12.71
N PHE A 494 -16.41 -12.00 -13.55
CA PHE A 494 -15.09 -11.56 -13.11
C PHE A 494 -15.06 -10.05 -12.86
N LYS A 495 -14.60 -9.65 -11.67
CA LYS A 495 -14.22 -8.26 -11.38
C LYS A 495 -12.72 -8.21 -11.09
N PRO A 496 -11.89 -7.89 -12.10
CA PRO A 496 -10.47 -7.70 -11.89
C PRO A 496 -10.14 -6.38 -11.20
N LYS A 497 -9.08 -6.34 -10.39
CA LYS A 497 -8.53 -5.11 -9.78
C LYS A 497 -7.98 -4.14 -10.83
N VAL A 498 -7.26 -4.67 -11.82
CA VAL A 498 -6.68 -3.91 -12.94
C VAL A 498 -7.14 -4.55 -14.26
N PRO A 499 -8.34 -4.19 -14.76
CA PRO A 499 -8.89 -4.78 -15.98
C PRO A 499 -8.03 -4.51 -17.21
N LYS A 500 -7.44 -3.31 -17.32
CA LYS A 500 -6.68 -2.84 -18.49
C LYS A 500 -5.54 -3.77 -18.91
N THR A 501 -4.93 -4.48 -17.97
CA THR A 501 -3.81 -5.38 -18.24
C THR A 501 -4.15 -6.86 -18.04
N LEU A 502 -5.41 -7.19 -17.73
CA LEU A 502 -5.81 -8.55 -17.33
C LEU A 502 -5.42 -9.59 -18.38
N ARG A 503 -5.87 -9.45 -19.63
CA ARG A 503 -5.63 -10.46 -20.69
C ARG A 503 -4.14 -10.73 -20.90
N ARG A 504 -3.30 -9.69 -20.88
CA ARG A 504 -1.83 -9.84 -20.95
C ARG A 504 -1.29 -10.67 -19.77
N ARG A 505 -1.75 -10.37 -18.56
CA ARG A 505 -1.31 -11.07 -17.34
C ARG A 505 -1.77 -12.53 -17.33
N LEU A 506 -2.97 -12.82 -17.85
CA LEU A 506 -3.49 -14.18 -17.99
C LEU A 506 -2.69 -15.06 -18.96
N GLY A 507 -2.06 -14.46 -19.99
CA GLY A 507 -1.28 -15.24 -20.96
C GLY A 507 -2.15 -16.31 -21.64
N PRO A 508 -1.74 -17.59 -21.68
CA PRO A 508 -2.54 -18.66 -22.31
C PRO A 508 -3.98 -18.80 -21.76
N VAL A 509 -4.21 -18.48 -20.48
CA VAL A 509 -5.55 -18.52 -19.86
C VAL A 509 -6.50 -17.50 -20.49
N ALA A 510 -5.99 -16.48 -21.20
CA ALA A 510 -6.83 -15.53 -21.93
C ALA A 510 -7.67 -16.20 -23.04
N GLU A 511 -7.22 -17.31 -23.61
CA GLU A 511 -7.98 -18.08 -24.60
C GLU A 511 -9.17 -18.81 -23.96
N LEU A 512 -8.97 -19.37 -22.76
CA LEU A 512 -10.06 -19.94 -21.95
C LEU A 512 -11.10 -18.86 -21.60
N LEU A 513 -10.62 -17.67 -21.23
CA LEU A 513 -11.51 -16.54 -20.94
C LEU A 513 -12.34 -16.15 -22.17
N ALA A 514 -11.71 -16.05 -23.35
CA ALA A 514 -12.42 -15.72 -24.59
C ALA A 514 -13.48 -16.78 -24.95
N ARG A 515 -13.17 -18.06 -24.76
CA ARG A 515 -14.13 -19.17 -24.96
C ARG A 515 -15.31 -19.06 -24.00
N ALA A 516 -15.05 -18.77 -22.73
CA ALA A 516 -16.10 -18.58 -21.72
C ALA A 516 -16.98 -17.36 -22.04
N GLU A 517 -16.40 -16.23 -22.42
CA GLU A 517 -17.14 -15.03 -22.84
C GLU A 517 -18.05 -15.31 -24.05
N ALA A 518 -17.57 -16.10 -25.02
CA ALA A 518 -18.34 -16.50 -26.20
C ALA A 518 -19.60 -17.33 -25.89
N THR A 519 -19.69 -17.94 -24.70
CA THR A 519 -20.91 -18.64 -24.27
C THR A 519 -22.04 -17.70 -23.86
N GLY A 520 -21.75 -16.42 -23.62
CA GLY A 520 -22.70 -15.48 -23.02
C GLY A 520 -22.95 -15.69 -21.52
N ARG A 521 -22.32 -16.69 -20.89
CA ARG A 521 -22.40 -17.00 -19.44
C ARG A 521 -21.23 -16.45 -18.63
N CYS A 522 -20.27 -15.79 -19.27
CA CYS A 522 -19.13 -15.16 -18.61
C CYS A 522 -19.13 -13.66 -18.88
N TYR A 523 -18.96 -12.85 -17.84
CA TYR A 523 -18.84 -11.41 -17.96
C TYR A 523 -17.63 -10.88 -17.19
N VAL A 524 -16.88 -9.94 -17.79
CA VAL A 524 -15.74 -9.29 -17.16
C VAL A 524 -16.01 -7.80 -17.01
N PHE A 525 -16.01 -7.29 -15.78
CA PHE A 525 -16.06 -5.85 -15.55
C PHE A 525 -14.78 -5.18 -16.05
N THR A 526 -14.95 -4.19 -16.92
CA THR A 526 -13.86 -3.39 -17.49
C THR A 526 -14.06 -1.90 -17.20
N GLY A 527 -13.07 -1.08 -17.56
CA GLY A 527 -13.09 0.37 -17.37
C GLY A 527 -12.19 0.89 -16.25
N GLY A 528 -12.05 2.21 -16.16
CA GLY A 528 -11.20 2.93 -15.20
C GLY A 528 -9.79 3.22 -15.70
N ALA A 529 -9.18 4.29 -15.19
CA ALA A 529 -7.89 4.77 -15.65
C ALA A 529 -6.70 3.96 -15.08
N LEU A 530 -6.69 3.79 -13.75
CA LEU A 530 -5.64 3.07 -13.02
C LEU A 530 -6.14 1.73 -12.47
N GLN A 531 -7.35 1.72 -11.93
CA GLN A 531 -8.05 0.55 -11.38
C GLN A 531 -9.49 0.53 -11.90
N GLY A 532 -10.16 -0.62 -11.79
CA GLY A 532 -11.56 -0.77 -12.21
C GLY A 532 -12.48 0.28 -11.59
N SER A 533 -13.32 0.94 -12.40
CA SER A 533 -14.30 1.94 -11.89
C SER A 533 -15.46 1.32 -11.12
N TYR A 534 -15.81 0.07 -11.43
CA TYR A 534 -16.90 -0.63 -10.78
C TYR A 534 -16.46 -1.25 -9.45
N PRO A 535 -17.26 -1.09 -8.38
CA PRO A 535 -17.00 -1.78 -7.13
C PRO A 535 -17.30 -3.29 -7.22
N PRO A 536 -16.66 -4.13 -6.39
CA PRO A 536 -17.00 -5.54 -6.16
C PRO A 536 -18.49 -5.81 -5.99
N ALA A 537 -19.23 -4.93 -5.31
CA ALA A 537 -20.68 -5.05 -5.14
C ALA A 537 -21.45 -5.17 -6.46
N ALA A 538 -20.97 -4.55 -7.55
CA ALA A 538 -21.62 -4.63 -8.87
C ALA A 538 -21.64 -6.07 -9.41
N ALA A 539 -20.55 -6.80 -9.20
CA ALA A 539 -20.44 -8.21 -9.59
C ALA A 539 -21.14 -9.14 -8.58
N ALA A 540 -21.02 -8.86 -7.28
CA ALA A 540 -21.68 -9.65 -6.24
C ALA A 540 -23.21 -9.64 -6.38
N LEU A 541 -23.81 -8.47 -6.60
CA LEU A 541 -25.26 -8.34 -6.76
C LEU A 541 -25.79 -9.05 -8.02
N ALA A 542 -24.92 -9.33 -8.99
CA ALA A 542 -25.25 -10.06 -10.22
C ALA A 542 -25.09 -11.58 -10.07
N SER A 543 -24.59 -12.07 -8.93
CA SER A 543 -24.31 -13.47 -8.66
C SER A 543 -25.21 -14.06 -7.58
N ASP A 544 -25.10 -15.37 -7.37
CA ASP A 544 -25.69 -16.13 -6.26
C ASP A 544 -24.64 -16.39 -5.17
N LEU A 545 -23.35 -16.33 -5.53
CA LEU A 545 -22.20 -16.54 -4.65
C LEU A 545 -21.04 -15.62 -5.07
N ALA A 546 -20.32 -15.08 -4.09
CA ALA A 546 -19.08 -14.36 -4.32
C ALA A 546 -17.86 -15.14 -3.80
N ILE A 547 -16.76 -15.10 -4.54
CA ILE A 547 -15.48 -15.69 -4.15
C ILE A 547 -14.39 -14.62 -4.27
N HIS A 548 -13.67 -14.39 -3.17
CA HIS A 548 -12.53 -13.49 -3.14
C HIS A 548 -11.22 -14.28 -3.14
N GLY A 549 -10.34 -13.97 -4.10
CA GLY A 549 -9.11 -14.71 -4.38
C GLY A 549 -7.94 -14.52 -3.41
N HIS A 550 -8.03 -13.58 -2.46
CA HIS A 550 -6.88 -13.12 -1.67
C HIS A 550 -7.22 -12.84 -0.20
N LEU A 551 -6.84 -13.75 0.69
CA LEU A 551 -7.15 -13.60 2.12
C LEU A 551 -6.45 -12.38 2.75
N SER A 552 -5.26 -12.02 2.26
CA SER A 552 -4.49 -10.87 2.75
C SER A 552 -5.15 -9.51 2.44
N SER A 553 -6.12 -9.45 1.50
CA SER A 553 -6.67 -8.21 0.94
C SER A 553 -8.21 -8.19 0.88
N GLY A 554 -8.88 -8.60 1.97
CA GLY A 554 -10.32 -8.93 2.00
C GLY A 554 -11.37 -7.83 1.76
N THR A 555 -11.01 -6.67 1.23
CA THR A 555 -11.97 -5.55 1.01
C THR A 555 -13.07 -5.91 0.03
N ALA A 556 -12.72 -6.60 -1.07
CA ALA A 556 -13.71 -7.03 -2.06
C ALA A 556 -14.67 -8.09 -1.49
N GLY A 557 -14.16 -8.96 -0.61
CA GLY A 557 -14.98 -9.91 0.15
C GLY A 557 -15.94 -9.21 1.11
N LEU A 558 -15.45 -8.24 1.90
CA LEU A 558 -16.30 -7.45 2.79
C LEU A 558 -17.42 -6.75 2.02
N GLU A 559 -17.09 -6.08 0.92
CA GLU A 559 -18.07 -5.33 0.12
C GLU A 559 -19.15 -6.24 -0.50
N ALA A 560 -18.78 -7.44 -0.95
CA ALA A 560 -19.75 -8.43 -1.44
C ALA A 560 -20.65 -8.97 -0.32
N SER A 561 -20.08 -9.21 0.87
CA SER A 561 -20.85 -9.63 2.03
C SER A 561 -21.82 -8.54 2.50
N LEU A 562 -21.38 -7.27 2.53
CA LEU A 562 -22.24 -6.11 2.82
C LEU A 562 -23.36 -5.93 1.80
N ALA A 563 -23.17 -6.39 0.55
CA ALA A 563 -24.21 -6.43 -0.47
C ALA A 563 -25.28 -7.51 -0.22
N GLY A 564 -25.09 -8.36 0.79
CA GLY A 564 -26.00 -9.44 1.17
C GLY A 564 -25.77 -10.74 0.41
N ILE A 565 -24.58 -10.93 -0.17
CA ILE A 565 -24.26 -12.09 -1.00
C ILE A 565 -23.37 -13.05 -0.20
N PRO A 566 -23.70 -14.37 -0.14
CA PRO A 566 -22.81 -15.36 0.46
C PRO A 566 -21.42 -15.23 -0.15
N THR A 567 -20.40 -15.08 0.71
CA THR A 567 -19.05 -14.71 0.25
C THR A 567 -18.00 -15.64 0.83
N LEU A 568 -17.24 -16.30 -0.04
CA LEU A 568 -16.13 -17.18 0.32
C LEU A 568 -14.78 -16.49 0.10
N LEU A 569 -13.80 -16.93 0.86
CA LEU A 569 -12.41 -16.50 0.79
C LEU A 569 -11.53 -17.70 0.45
N VAL A 570 -10.61 -17.54 -0.51
CA VAL A 570 -9.58 -18.55 -0.79
C VAL A 570 -8.19 -18.02 -0.45
N ASP A 571 -7.50 -18.72 0.44
CA ASP A 571 -6.17 -18.43 0.95
C ASP A 571 -5.11 -19.26 0.24
N ARG A 572 -4.90 -18.97 -1.05
CA ARG A 572 -3.82 -19.59 -1.83
C ARG A 572 -2.45 -19.00 -1.48
N GLU A 573 -2.43 -17.85 -0.81
CA GLU A 573 -1.22 -17.17 -0.35
C GLU A 573 -0.66 -17.89 0.88
N GLY A 574 -1.51 -18.46 1.72
CA GLY A 574 -1.18 -19.21 2.92
C GLY A 574 -0.80 -18.26 4.05
N TRP A 575 -1.81 -17.57 4.58
CA TRP A 575 -1.70 -16.70 5.73
C TRP A 575 -2.67 -17.16 6.84
N PRO A 576 -2.36 -18.29 7.51
CA PRO A 576 -3.26 -18.93 8.49
C PRO A 576 -3.58 -18.06 9.70
N GLN A 577 -2.78 -17.01 9.95
CA GLN A 577 -2.98 -16.07 11.05
C GLN A 577 -4.02 -14.99 10.75
N SER A 578 -4.61 -14.95 9.54
CA SER A 578 -5.62 -13.96 9.19
C SER A 578 -6.83 -14.02 10.13
N PRO A 579 -7.29 -12.88 10.70
CA PRO A 579 -8.51 -12.82 11.49
C PRO A 579 -9.74 -13.36 10.77
N PHE A 580 -9.75 -13.39 9.43
CA PHE A 580 -10.85 -13.94 8.64
C PHE A 580 -11.09 -15.44 8.86
N TYR A 581 -10.13 -16.20 9.40
CA TYR A 581 -10.39 -17.59 9.79
C TYR A 581 -11.41 -17.72 10.93
N ARG A 582 -11.68 -16.65 11.71
CA ARG A 582 -12.77 -16.60 12.69
C ARG A 582 -14.16 -16.75 12.04
N LEU A 583 -14.28 -16.50 10.73
CA LEU A 583 -15.52 -16.73 9.97
C LEU A 583 -15.79 -18.22 9.71
N GLY A 584 -14.80 -19.10 9.95
CA GLY A 584 -14.93 -20.55 9.86
C GLY A 584 -14.17 -21.14 8.67
N ARG A 585 -13.20 -22.00 8.99
CA ARG A 585 -12.49 -22.83 8.01
C ARG A 585 -13.44 -23.87 7.41
N GLY A 586 -13.40 -24.03 6.09
CA GLY A 586 -14.28 -24.96 5.36
C GLY A 586 -15.74 -24.47 5.24
N ARG A 587 -16.04 -23.24 5.67
CA ARG A 587 -17.37 -22.61 5.59
C ARG A 587 -17.33 -21.26 4.89
N VAL A 588 -16.35 -20.44 5.27
CA VAL A 588 -16.10 -19.13 4.67
C VAL A 588 -14.68 -19.05 4.11
N ALA A 589 -13.68 -19.49 4.88
CA ALA A 589 -12.28 -19.48 4.47
C ALA A 589 -11.80 -20.88 4.06
N PHE A 590 -11.15 -20.97 2.90
CA PHE A 590 -10.63 -22.20 2.32
C PHE A 590 -9.18 -22.04 1.90
N THR A 591 -8.39 -23.10 1.99
CA THR A 591 -6.98 -23.08 1.56
C THR A 591 -6.78 -23.63 0.15
N GLN A 592 -7.72 -24.43 -0.35
CA GLN A 592 -7.64 -25.09 -1.66
C GLN A 592 -8.93 -24.90 -2.45
N TRP A 593 -8.81 -24.88 -3.78
CA TRP A 593 -9.95 -24.75 -4.68
C TRP A 593 -10.88 -25.95 -4.64
N ASP A 594 -10.35 -27.17 -4.52
CA ASP A 594 -11.18 -28.38 -4.51
C ASP A 594 -12.07 -28.44 -3.27
N GLU A 595 -11.53 -28.09 -2.10
CA GLU A 595 -12.31 -27.99 -0.84
C GLU A 595 -13.42 -26.94 -0.97
N LEU A 596 -13.08 -25.76 -1.50
CA LEU A 596 -14.03 -24.69 -1.74
C LEU A 596 -15.13 -25.14 -2.71
N TRP A 597 -14.74 -25.73 -3.84
CA TRP A 597 -15.67 -26.14 -4.88
C TRP A 597 -16.59 -27.26 -4.42
N ASN A 598 -16.09 -28.21 -3.65
CA ASN A 598 -16.93 -29.24 -3.03
C ASN A 598 -17.99 -28.60 -2.11
N ALA A 599 -17.62 -27.62 -1.29
CA ALA A 599 -18.58 -26.89 -0.46
C ALA A 599 -19.61 -26.11 -1.31
N VAL A 600 -19.20 -25.52 -2.44
CA VAL A 600 -20.09 -24.86 -3.39
C VAL A 600 -21.10 -25.84 -4.00
N VAL A 601 -20.63 -27.01 -4.45
CA VAL A 601 -21.47 -28.05 -5.04
C VAL A 601 -22.49 -28.57 -4.01
N GLU A 602 -22.06 -28.84 -2.79
CA GLU A 602 -22.96 -29.30 -1.73
C GLU A 602 -23.99 -28.24 -1.33
N HIS A 603 -23.57 -26.97 -1.23
CA HIS A 603 -24.49 -25.86 -0.99
C HIS A 603 -25.51 -25.71 -2.12
N ARG A 604 -25.08 -25.83 -3.38
CA ARG A 604 -25.95 -25.72 -4.56
C ARG A 604 -26.98 -26.84 -4.62
N LYS A 605 -26.61 -28.08 -4.27
CA LYS A 605 -27.53 -29.23 -4.23
C LYS A 605 -28.62 -29.06 -3.18
N LYS A 606 -28.26 -28.52 -2.00
CA LYS A 606 -29.20 -28.31 -0.90
C LYS A 606 -28.77 -27.11 -0.06
N PRO A 607 -29.38 -25.92 -0.29
CA PRO A 607 -29.12 -24.74 0.51
C PRO A 607 -29.29 -25.02 2.00
N GLY A 608 -28.32 -24.60 2.82
CA GLY A 608 -28.29 -24.86 4.26
C GLY A 608 -27.56 -26.14 4.70
N ASN A 609 -27.14 -27.01 3.78
CA ASN A 609 -26.35 -28.20 4.13
C ASN A 609 -24.97 -27.85 4.73
N VAL A 610 -24.39 -26.72 4.36
CA VAL A 610 -23.15 -26.21 4.96
C VAL A 610 -23.52 -25.08 5.90
N ALA A 611 -23.54 -25.37 7.20
CA ALA A 611 -23.88 -24.39 8.23
C ALA A 611 -22.90 -23.22 8.21
N GLY A 612 -23.41 -21.98 8.12
CA GLY A 612 -22.60 -20.77 8.05
C GLY A 612 -21.85 -20.56 6.72
N PHE A 613 -22.27 -21.24 5.64
CA PHE A 613 -21.65 -21.08 4.32
C PHE A 613 -21.69 -19.63 3.84
N GLY A 614 -20.50 -19.05 3.65
CA GLY A 614 -20.36 -17.66 3.21
C GLY A 614 -20.93 -16.61 4.17
N ASP A 615 -21.23 -16.97 5.43
CA ASP A 615 -21.80 -16.05 6.42
C ASP A 615 -20.70 -15.26 7.14
N TRP A 616 -20.73 -13.94 6.96
CA TRP A 616 -19.80 -13.02 7.63
C TRP A 616 -20.42 -12.33 8.85
N SER A 617 -21.70 -12.60 9.16
CA SER A 617 -22.41 -11.99 10.28
C SER A 617 -21.63 -11.98 11.60
N PRO A 618 -20.78 -12.98 11.95
CA PRO A 618 -19.99 -12.95 13.19
C PRO A 618 -18.97 -11.82 13.27
N MET A 619 -18.55 -11.24 12.14
CA MET A 619 -17.49 -10.22 12.09
C MET A 619 -17.97 -8.87 11.54
N LEU A 620 -19.13 -8.81 10.88
CA LEU A 620 -19.61 -7.58 10.25
C LEU A 620 -19.73 -6.43 11.26
N ASN A 621 -20.15 -6.66 12.50
CA ASN A 621 -20.23 -5.60 13.51
C ASN A 621 -18.85 -4.99 13.86
N GLU A 622 -17.76 -5.76 13.75
CA GLU A 622 -16.40 -5.27 14.00
C GLU A 622 -15.85 -4.46 12.81
N LEU A 623 -16.25 -4.83 11.59
CA LEU A 623 -15.75 -4.25 10.34
C LEU A 623 -16.58 -3.06 9.87
N ASP A 624 -17.91 -3.13 9.98
CA ASP A 624 -18.85 -2.05 9.70
C ASP A 624 -20.01 -2.13 10.71
N PRO A 625 -19.97 -1.34 11.79
CA PRO A 625 -21.01 -1.38 12.81
C PRO A 625 -22.33 -0.71 12.36
N PHE A 626 -22.36 0.02 11.25
CA PHE A 626 -23.53 0.80 10.83
C PHE A 626 -24.33 0.09 9.74
N ARG A 627 -23.68 -0.30 8.63
CA ARG A 627 -24.30 -1.00 7.48
C ARG A 627 -25.57 -0.32 6.95
N ASP A 628 -25.63 1.00 7.02
CA ASP A 628 -26.82 1.81 6.74
C ASP A 628 -26.71 2.61 5.44
N GLY A 629 -25.61 2.46 4.68
CA GLY A 629 -25.39 3.20 3.44
C GLY A 629 -25.00 4.67 3.67
N ARG A 630 -24.61 5.04 4.90
CA ARG A 630 -24.35 6.44 5.29
C ARG A 630 -22.90 6.69 5.68
N ALA A 631 -21.97 5.77 5.42
CA ALA A 631 -20.57 5.98 5.81
C ALA A 631 -19.94 7.20 5.13
N ALA A 632 -20.18 7.36 3.82
CA ALA A 632 -19.76 8.53 3.06
C ALA A 632 -20.38 9.84 3.59
N ASN A 633 -21.67 9.81 3.96
CA ASN A 633 -22.38 10.94 4.55
C ASN A 633 -21.82 11.33 5.92
N ARG A 634 -21.54 10.35 6.80
CA ARG A 634 -20.92 10.57 8.11
C ARG A 634 -19.57 11.26 7.99
N MET A 635 -18.71 10.77 7.11
CA MET A 635 -17.41 11.39 6.84
C MET A 635 -17.56 12.81 6.28
N GLY A 636 -18.43 13.02 5.29
CA GLY A 636 -18.67 14.33 4.71
C GLY A 636 -19.24 15.34 5.71
N THR A 637 -20.15 14.90 6.58
CA THR A 637 -20.72 15.72 7.66
C THR A 637 -19.66 16.13 8.68
N TYR A 638 -18.78 15.20 9.08
CA TYR A 638 -17.65 15.54 9.97
C TYR A 638 -16.75 16.61 9.34
N ILE A 639 -16.38 16.43 8.07
CA ILE A 639 -15.54 17.38 7.31
C ILE A 639 -16.23 18.75 7.20
N GLN A 640 -17.55 18.77 7.00
CA GLN A 640 -18.33 19.99 6.95
C GLN A 640 -18.26 20.76 8.27
N TRP A 641 -18.45 20.10 9.43
CA TRP A 641 -18.33 20.77 10.73
C TRP A 641 -16.95 21.38 10.95
N LEU A 642 -15.88 20.68 10.56
CA LEU A 642 -14.53 21.23 10.61
C LEU A 642 -14.40 22.48 9.74
N LEU A 643 -14.93 22.44 8.51
CA LEU A 643 -14.84 23.54 7.57
C LEU A 643 -15.60 24.78 8.07
N GLU A 644 -16.80 24.57 8.61
CA GLU A 644 -17.65 25.63 9.19
C GLU A 644 -16.97 26.29 10.41
N ALA A 645 -16.40 25.49 11.31
CA ALA A 645 -15.66 26.01 12.46
C ALA A 645 -14.43 26.84 12.03
N LEU A 646 -13.65 26.34 11.06
CA LEU A 646 -12.49 27.05 10.53
C LEU A 646 -12.89 28.35 9.82
N ARG A 647 -14.04 28.39 9.14
CA ARG A 647 -14.61 29.61 8.54
C ARG A 647 -15.00 30.64 9.58
N ALA A 648 -15.54 30.18 10.71
CA ALA A 648 -15.88 31.04 11.85
C ALA A 648 -14.65 31.52 12.64
N GLY A 649 -13.43 31.18 12.20
CA GLY A 649 -12.19 31.57 12.89
C GLY A 649 -11.87 30.74 14.13
N VAL A 650 -12.58 29.62 14.35
CA VAL A 650 -12.27 28.69 15.44
C VAL A 650 -10.90 28.05 15.16
N ASN A 651 -10.05 27.97 16.19
CA ASN A 651 -8.74 27.33 16.05
C ASN A 651 -8.87 25.81 15.81
N ARG A 652 -7.81 25.20 15.28
CA ARG A 652 -7.82 23.78 14.85
C ARG A 652 -8.22 22.83 15.98
N GLU A 653 -7.70 23.02 17.19
CA GLU A 653 -7.91 22.08 18.30
C GLU A 653 -9.38 22.08 18.71
N ASN A 654 -9.95 23.28 18.87
CA ASN A 654 -11.35 23.46 19.23
C ASN A 654 -12.29 22.99 18.10
N ALA A 655 -11.95 23.23 16.84
CA ALA A 655 -12.73 22.75 15.70
C ALA A 655 -12.80 21.21 15.66
N MET A 656 -11.67 20.53 15.92
CA MET A 656 -11.64 19.06 15.96
C MET A 656 -12.40 18.51 17.17
N ALA A 657 -12.24 19.11 18.35
CA ALA A 657 -12.94 18.69 19.56
C ALA A 657 -14.46 18.85 19.42
N ASP A 658 -14.93 19.98 18.89
CA ASP A 658 -16.37 20.21 18.62
C ASP A 658 -16.92 19.21 17.59
N ALA A 659 -16.23 19.00 16.48
CA ALA A 659 -16.65 18.01 15.49
C ALA A 659 -16.70 16.58 16.07
N ALA A 660 -15.72 16.21 16.90
CA ALA A 660 -15.72 14.92 17.59
C ALA A 660 -16.92 14.79 18.56
N GLU A 661 -17.20 15.83 19.35
CA GLU A 661 -18.34 15.84 20.29
C GLU A 661 -19.68 15.76 19.55
N ARG A 662 -19.86 16.54 18.49
CA ARG A 662 -21.04 16.46 17.61
C ARG A 662 -21.20 15.07 17.01
N TYR A 663 -20.11 14.45 16.57
CA TYR A 663 -20.15 13.08 16.05
C TYR A 663 -20.57 12.08 17.12
N CYS A 664 -20.03 12.20 18.34
CA CYS A 664 -20.44 11.36 19.46
C CYS A 664 -21.94 11.48 19.77
N LYS A 665 -22.48 12.72 19.77
CA LYS A 665 -23.91 12.97 19.99
C LYS A 665 -24.78 12.37 18.90
N ALA A 666 -24.33 12.41 17.64
CA ALA A 666 -25.11 11.93 16.50
C ALA A 666 -25.04 10.41 16.29
N TRP A 667 -23.90 9.76 16.55
CA TRP A 667 -23.66 8.36 16.17
C TRP A 667 -23.09 7.47 17.29
N GLY A 668 -22.85 8.02 18.47
CA GLY A 668 -22.35 7.29 19.64
C GLY A 668 -20.91 7.64 20.01
N HIS A 669 -20.67 7.78 21.32
CA HIS A 669 -19.33 8.02 21.88
C HIS A 669 -18.33 6.93 21.54
N ASP A 670 -18.82 5.73 21.31
CA ASP A 670 -18.05 4.53 21.06
C ASP A 670 -17.44 4.48 19.63
N LYS A 671 -17.78 5.48 18.81
CA LYS A 671 -17.34 5.64 17.42
C LYS A 671 -16.16 6.59 17.25
N VAL A 672 -15.83 7.37 18.27
CA VAL A 672 -14.68 8.28 18.24
C VAL A 672 -13.68 7.83 19.31
N VAL A 673 -12.44 7.60 18.91
CA VAL A 673 -11.34 7.29 19.82
C VAL A 673 -10.30 8.39 19.72
N GLN A 674 -10.06 9.11 20.80
CA GLN A 674 -8.94 10.03 20.89
C GLN A 674 -7.69 9.25 21.29
N PHE A 675 -6.60 9.30 20.51
CA PHE A 675 -5.36 8.66 20.96
C PHE A 675 -4.63 9.67 21.84
N CYS A 676 -4.36 9.30 23.10
CA CYS A 676 -3.57 10.16 23.97
C CYS A 676 -2.15 10.28 23.40
N SER A 677 -1.71 11.51 23.10
CA SER A 677 -0.40 11.81 22.50
C SER A 677 0.80 11.62 23.44
N LYS A 678 0.63 10.91 24.57
CA LYS A 678 1.71 10.64 25.52
C LYS A 678 1.65 9.19 26.01
N THR A 679 2.71 8.45 25.67
CA THR A 679 3.23 7.25 26.36
C THR A 679 2.23 6.14 26.68
N ASN A 680 2.28 5.06 25.90
CA ASN A 680 2.09 3.70 26.41
C ASN A 680 2.93 2.72 25.57
N HIS A 681 4.23 2.67 25.87
CA HIS A 681 4.93 1.39 25.89
C HIS A 681 4.57 0.73 27.22
N LEU A 682 3.37 0.16 27.32
CA LEU A 682 3.03 -0.76 28.40
C LEU A 682 2.74 -2.11 27.77
N HIS A 683 3.52 -3.07 28.24
CA HIS A 683 3.41 -4.50 28.00
C HIS A 683 1.96 -4.98 27.88
N TYR A 684 1.60 -5.48 26.71
CA TYR A 684 0.63 -6.57 26.60
C TYR A 684 1.42 -7.83 26.22
N ALA A 685 2.00 -8.46 27.23
CA ALA A 685 2.27 -9.88 27.20
C ALA A 685 1.03 -10.56 27.78
N GLY A 686 0.40 -11.48 27.02
CA GLY A 686 -0.57 -12.43 27.57
C GLY A 686 -1.87 -12.55 26.79
N SER A 687 -2.13 -13.78 26.34
CA SER A 687 -3.36 -14.38 25.80
C SER A 687 -3.84 -13.95 24.40
N LEU A 688 -3.19 -14.52 23.38
CA LEU A 688 -3.89 -15.22 22.30
C LEU A 688 -3.74 -16.72 22.52
#